data_AF-A0A420TM77-F1
#
_entry.id   AF-A0A420TM77-F1
#
_cell.length_a   1.000
_cell.length_b   1.000
_cell.length_c   1.000
_cell.angle_alpha   90.00
_cell.angle_beta   90.00
_cell.angle_gamma   90.00
#
_symmetry.space_group_name_H-M   'P 1'
#
loop_
_entity.id
_entity.type
_entity.pdbx_description
1 polymer ?
#
loop_
_entity_poly.entity_id
_entity_poly.type
_entity_poly.pdbx_seq_one_letter_code
_entity_poly.pdbx_strand_id
1 'polypeptide(L)'
;MPPATPRHPKSRDDFEIAIICALTLEADAVIASFDHHWDEDSGLSLGKARGDPNSYSTGVIGCHNVVLAHLPGMGKIAGHIASFCRMSFPNISLALIVGICGGAPLYEDTPIFLGDVIISTGVVQYDFGRRFPDRFEMKDTLGESLGRPNLEIRSLLAKLTTARQREKLRRATRDLIALVPNAYPGRSKDVLFPASYRHKHQDSRECSVCTFCSTDADAVCSESLRATCEELGCDRKQTIRQIPGNTDEMEPSLSIHFGTFASGDTVMKSGKDRDQLIRQKKVVGFEMESAGVWEVFPSIVIKSVCDYADSHKNKDWQAYSALCAASCTKAFLEYWNSTKQSLDGGAEVKELRKHILESLHSPEINQRRSIVASETASTLEWIFGVSRARRFDYLSSDDGRSDNDSAEATNGSIGQDSDPGEHSDEVDDPFDFDKRRPHGLKPQNDYKDLHEDETLEPSLTENQGGEGRGGSHMPRRPEFTTSLEDGSVARSMVIKSISFERAPPRWNTPGWLDKKLTTEGFCLDLSVYGAGTLDAMLDNDENIKLGLVKLDINARSKSFAEGSSRVVAYARPAATTSKFVLKSFKHTEYGIANLIEEVRMQALCKAFALEFNGLIKSSQPIDFITTLCLQDMSRGSKSGDYLSLEPLIEGNYVKYNSNGAYVLEDDSNPFNEIAQAFSHFTFERSWGHFLVTDLQGVGNTFTDPAIQTKDPERFQLSETNLGDNGFKFFFALHECKTTCRQLGLRTNKEMLISGKFTFKAKWQPMNPTVCCSNKLCLKIIRPATANKSSDYPEHNWCDGCFPQLKLSEVKVACGGSKHNFHVSKFYHESQGEKTPAVCEEHMETDTTATSVTGGGRLPSRRRRNRY
;
A
#
# COMPACT_ATOMS: atom_id res chain seq x y z
N MET A 1 36.37 -5.61 19.33
CA MET A 1 35.30 -6.40 19.98
C MET A 1 34.67 -7.29 18.92
N PRO A 2 34.18 -8.49 19.25
CA PRO A 2 33.26 -9.19 18.35
C PRO A 2 32.04 -8.29 18.07
N PRO A 3 31.40 -8.41 16.90
CA PRO A 3 30.13 -7.71 16.66
C PRO A 3 29.12 -8.12 17.75
N ALA A 4 28.29 -7.19 18.18
CA ALA A 4 27.27 -7.46 19.19
C ALA A 4 26.29 -8.49 18.63
N THR A 5 26.32 -9.73 19.14
CA THR A 5 25.36 -10.77 18.81
C THR A 5 23.95 -10.24 19.14
N PRO A 6 22.99 -10.28 18.19
CA PRO A 6 21.64 -9.82 18.46
C PRO A 6 21.04 -10.61 19.62
N ARG A 7 20.20 -9.94 20.41
CA ARG A 7 19.50 -10.58 21.54
C ARG A 7 18.56 -11.66 21.01
N HIS A 8 18.44 -12.75 21.77
CA HIS A 8 17.48 -13.84 21.51
C HIS A 8 16.07 -13.25 21.26
N PRO A 9 15.44 -13.60 20.13
CA PRO A 9 14.16 -13.02 19.71
C PRO A 9 13.03 -13.49 20.62
N LYS A 10 12.31 -12.52 21.21
CA LYS A 10 11.21 -12.76 22.14
C LYS A 10 9.90 -13.02 21.42
N SER A 11 9.75 -12.50 20.20
CA SER A 11 8.63 -12.80 19.32
C SER A 11 9.06 -12.82 17.84
N ARG A 12 8.13 -13.20 16.97
CA ARG A 12 8.28 -13.12 15.51
C ARG A 12 8.44 -11.67 15.01
N ASP A 13 8.19 -10.68 15.87
CA ASP A 13 8.30 -9.24 15.58
C ASP A 13 9.76 -8.73 15.69
N ASP A 14 10.67 -9.55 16.23
CA ASP A 14 12.10 -9.27 16.34
C ASP A 14 12.91 -9.67 15.09
N PHE A 15 12.23 -10.17 14.06
CA PHE A 15 12.80 -10.47 12.74
C PHE A 15 12.50 -9.34 11.77
N GLU A 16 13.54 -8.79 11.14
CA GLU A 16 13.44 -7.68 10.18
C GLU A 16 13.86 -8.08 8.76
N ILE A 17 14.52 -9.24 8.61
CA ILE A 17 15.04 -9.78 7.36
C ILE A 17 14.40 -11.13 7.07
N ALA A 18 13.75 -11.24 5.91
CA ALA A 18 13.33 -12.54 5.37
C ALA A 18 14.31 -12.97 4.29
N ILE A 19 14.69 -14.25 4.27
CA ILE A 19 15.45 -14.86 3.18
C ILE A 19 14.54 -15.90 2.52
N ILE A 20 14.53 -15.93 1.19
CA ILE A 20 13.66 -16.81 0.40
C ILE A 20 14.52 -17.57 -0.61
N CYS A 21 14.52 -18.89 -0.50
CA CYS A 21 15.27 -19.82 -1.36
C CYS A 21 14.29 -20.77 -2.07
N ALA A 22 14.53 -21.08 -3.34
CA ALA A 22 13.66 -21.90 -4.19
C ALA A 22 14.00 -23.39 -4.13
N LEU A 23 15.27 -23.72 -3.87
CA LEU A 23 15.82 -25.06 -3.82
C LEU A 23 16.43 -25.35 -2.44
N THR A 24 16.40 -26.61 -2.02
CA THR A 24 17.01 -27.04 -0.74
C THR A 24 18.50 -26.71 -0.69
N LEU A 25 19.25 -26.90 -1.79
CA LEU A 25 20.68 -26.57 -1.86
C LEU A 25 20.99 -25.07 -1.66
N GLU A 26 20.02 -24.19 -1.94
CA GLU A 26 20.15 -22.74 -1.70
C GLU A 26 19.87 -22.44 -0.23
N ALA A 27 18.83 -23.05 0.33
CA ALA A 27 18.50 -22.99 1.74
C ALA A 27 19.65 -23.54 2.61
N ASP A 28 20.23 -24.69 2.26
CA ASP A 28 21.37 -25.31 2.94
C ASP A 28 22.59 -24.36 2.98
N ALA A 29 22.89 -23.67 1.86
CA ALA A 29 23.97 -22.70 1.79
C ALA A 29 23.70 -21.45 2.65
N VAL A 30 22.46 -20.99 2.73
CA VAL A 30 22.04 -19.88 3.60
C VAL A 30 22.07 -20.28 5.07
N ILE A 31 21.59 -21.47 5.42
CA ILE A 31 21.62 -22.05 6.78
C ILE A 31 23.08 -22.19 7.23
N ALA A 32 23.96 -22.75 6.40
CA ALA A 32 25.40 -22.83 6.69
C ALA A 32 26.09 -21.45 6.78
N SER A 33 25.44 -20.38 6.32
CA SER A 33 25.91 -19.00 6.47
C SER A 33 25.42 -18.31 7.75
N PHE A 34 24.51 -18.93 8.52
CA PHE A 34 24.10 -18.38 9.81
C PHE A 34 25.27 -18.35 10.80
N ASP A 35 25.32 -17.31 11.63
CA ASP A 35 26.24 -17.22 12.76
C ASP A 35 25.67 -17.92 14.01
N HIS A 36 24.36 -18.17 14.05
CA HIS A 36 23.63 -18.84 15.13
C HIS A 36 22.25 -19.34 14.66
N HIS A 37 21.75 -20.43 15.25
CA HIS A 37 20.46 -21.06 14.90
C HIS A 37 19.50 -21.02 16.09
N TRP A 38 18.41 -20.24 15.99
CA TRP A 38 17.45 -20.09 17.10
C TRP A 38 16.58 -21.34 17.28
N ASP A 39 16.33 -22.10 16.21
CA ASP A 39 15.49 -23.30 16.22
C ASP A 39 16.13 -24.48 16.98
N GLU A 40 17.46 -24.48 17.13
CA GLU A 40 18.22 -25.58 17.76
C GLU A 40 18.46 -25.33 19.26
N ASP A 41 18.72 -24.07 19.63
CA ASP A 41 19.19 -23.70 20.98
C ASP A 41 18.08 -23.39 22.00
N SER A 42 16.80 -23.37 21.60
CA SER A 42 15.71 -23.07 22.53
C SER A 42 14.42 -23.86 22.29
N GLY A 43 13.96 -24.57 23.33
CA GLY A 43 12.69 -25.33 23.35
C GLY A 43 11.41 -24.49 23.27
N LEU A 44 11.53 -23.22 22.85
CA LEU A 44 10.46 -22.28 22.56
C LEU A 44 10.47 -21.98 21.06
N SER A 45 9.92 -22.90 20.26
CA SER A 45 9.67 -22.60 18.85
C SER A 45 8.72 -21.40 18.77
N LEU A 46 9.19 -20.29 18.18
CA LEU A 46 8.36 -19.11 17.90
C LEU A 46 7.18 -19.41 16.97
N GLY A 47 7.25 -20.56 16.28
CA GLY A 47 6.19 -21.07 15.42
C GLY A 47 5.88 -20.16 14.24
N LYS A 48 4.64 -20.23 13.80
CA LYS A 48 4.09 -19.44 12.68
C LYS A 48 2.65 -19.04 12.99
N ALA A 49 2.15 -18.02 12.31
CA ALA A 49 0.78 -17.56 12.45
C ALA A 49 -0.23 -18.68 12.13
N ARG A 50 -1.39 -18.65 12.80
CA ARG A 50 -2.45 -19.64 12.56
C ARG A 50 -2.92 -19.57 11.10
N GLY A 51 -2.84 -20.69 10.40
CA GLY A 51 -3.21 -20.79 8.98
C GLY A 51 -2.05 -20.61 8.00
N ASP A 52 -0.84 -20.29 8.48
CA ASP A 52 0.36 -20.28 7.65
C ASP A 52 0.79 -21.72 7.26
N PRO A 53 0.83 -22.09 5.97
CA PRO A 53 1.29 -23.41 5.53
C PRO A 53 2.82 -23.55 5.49
N ASN A 54 3.58 -22.46 5.48
CA ASN A 54 5.02 -22.42 5.21
C ASN A 54 5.87 -23.14 6.27
N SER A 55 7.08 -23.54 5.90
CA SER A 55 8.13 -23.96 6.82
C SER A 55 9.23 -22.88 6.87
N TYR A 56 9.75 -22.62 8.07
CA TYR A 56 10.79 -21.63 8.29
C TYR A 56 11.98 -22.24 9.03
N SER A 57 13.16 -21.63 8.83
CA SER A 57 14.27 -21.73 9.76
C SER A 57 14.62 -20.33 10.27
N THR A 58 15.01 -20.21 11.54
CA THR A 58 15.32 -18.92 12.18
C THR A 58 16.74 -18.91 12.75
N GLY A 59 17.42 -17.78 12.60
CA GLY A 59 18.81 -17.64 13.05
C GLY A 59 19.33 -16.22 12.96
N VAL A 60 20.66 -16.10 12.90
CA VAL A 60 21.39 -14.83 12.87
C VAL A 60 22.32 -14.77 11.68
N ILE A 61 22.39 -13.61 11.01
CA ILE A 61 23.49 -13.27 10.11
C ILE A 61 24.02 -11.88 10.47
N GLY A 62 25.29 -11.81 10.90
CA GLY A 62 25.91 -10.59 11.40
C GLY A 62 25.19 -10.06 12.63
N CYS A 63 24.62 -8.86 12.54
CA CYS A 63 23.79 -8.27 13.60
C CYS A 63 22.28 -8.52 13.41
N HIS A 64 21.83 -9.23 12.37
CA HIS A 64 20.41 -9.35 12.03
C HIS A 64 19.82 -10.69 12.47
N ASN A 65 18.63 -10.64 13.09
CA ASN A 65 17.75 -11.81 13.19
C ASN A 65 17.12 -12.05 11.82
N VAL A 66 17.35 -13.24 11.26
CA VAL A 66 16.88 -13.62 9.92
C VAL A 66 15.92 -14.81 9.97
N VAL A 67 14.87 -14.75 9.18
CA VAL A 67 13.97 -15.89 8.94
C VAL A 67 14.12 -16.37 7.49
N LEU A 68 14.47 -17.63 7.31
CA LEU A 68 14.52 -18.31 6.02
C LEU A 68 13.18 -19.01 5.75
N ALA A 69 12.50 -18.67 4.67
CA ALA A 69 11.30 -19.36 4.20
C ALA A 69 11.66 -20.44 3.17
N HIS A 70 11.20 -21.67 3.40
CA HIS A 70 11.44 -22.82 2.53
C HIS A 70 10.33 -22.95 1.49
N LEU A 71 10.67 -22.87 0.20
CA LEU A 71 9.73 -23.10 -0.89
C LEU A 71 9.55 -24.60 -1.16
N PRO A 72 8.30 -25.09 -1.37
CA PRO A 72 8.06 -26.47 -1.81
C PRO A 72 8.34 -26.68 -3.31
N GLY A 73 8.71 -25.64 -4.05
CA GLY A 73 9.05 -25.67 -5.47
C GLY A 73 9.26 -24.26 -6.06
N MET A 74 9.79 -24.20 -7.28
CA MET A 74 10.06 -22.97 -8.06
C MET A 74 8.78 -22.33 -8.64
N GLY A 75 8.86 -21.05 -9.04
CA GLY A 75 7.77 -20.33 -9.73
C GLY A 75 6.84 -19.50 -8.83
N LYS A 76 5.65 -19.13 -9.33
CA LYS A 76 4.63 -18.26 -8.66
C LYS A 76 4.38 -18.52 -7.17
N ILE A 77 4.58 -19.74 -6.69
CA ILE A 77 4.37 -20.10 -5.28
C ILE A 77 5.18 -19.22 -4.31
N ALA A 78 6.32 -18.68 -4.75
CA ALA A 78 7.13 -17.72 -4.01
C ALA A 78 6.33 -16.52 -3.46
N GLY A 79 5.37 -15.99 -4.24
CA GLY A 79 4.52 -14.87 -3.79
C GLY A 79 3.53 -15.28 -2.69
N HIS A 80 2.99 -16.51 -2.75
CA HIS A 80 2.16 -17.05 -1.67
C HIS A 80 2.97 -17.28 -0.39
N ILE A 81 4.19 -17.85 -0.51
CA ILE A 81 5.11 -18.00 0.61
C ILE A 81 5.42 -16.63 1.23
N ALA A 82 5.72 -15.61 0.42
CA ALA A 82 5.99 -14.26 0.90
C ALA A 82 4.80 -13.65 1.67
N SER A 83 3.57 -13.77 1.17
CA SER A 83 2.37 -13.24 1.85
C SER A 83 2.13 -13.90 3.21
N PHE A 84 2.29 -15.23 3.31
CA PHE A 84 2.21 -15.93 4.59
C PHE A 84 3.39 -15.62 5.51
N CYS A 85 4.59 -15.41 4.96
CA CYS A 85 5.75 -14.93 5.71
C CYS A 85 5.48 -13.54 6.31
N ARG A 86 4.83 -12.62 5.58
CA ARG A 86 4.42 -11.31 6.09
C ARG A 86 3.38 -11.40 7.22
N MET A 87 2.47 -12.37 7.15
CA MET A 87 1.53 -12.68 8.24
C MET A 87 2.24 -13.29 9.47
N SER A 88 3.26 -14.10 9.25
CA SER A 88 4.02 -14.74 10.33
C SER A 88 5.10 -13.87 10.95
N PHE A 89 5.68 -12.94 10.20
CA PHE A 89 6.77 -12.07 10.63
C PHE A 89 6.42 -10.65 10.16
N PRO A 90 5.63 -9.89 10.95
CA PRO A 90 5.01 -8.65 10.47
C PRO A 90 6.01 -7.49 10.30
N ASN A 91 7.15 -7.57 10.99
CA ASN A 91 8.19 -6.53 10.99
C ASN A 91 9.28 -6.72 9.92
N ILE A 92 9.12 -7.65 8.97
CA ILE A 92 10.05 -7.82 7.86
C ILE A 92 10.07 -6.55 7.01
N SER A 93 11.24 -5.90 7.01
CA SER A 93 11.55 -4.64 6.32
C SER A 93 12.30 -4.86 5.00
N LEU A 94 13.01 -5.98 4.88
CA LEU A 94 13.75 -6.39 3.69
C LEU A 94 13.58 -7.90 3.46
N ALA A 95 13.20 -8.28 2.24
CA ALA A 95 13.27 -9.65 1.75
C ALA A 95 14.47 -9.84 0.82
N LEU A 96 15.21 -10.92 1.01
CA LEU A 96 16.35 -11.32 0.18
C LEU A 96 15.98 -12.60 -0.57
N ILE A 97 15.86 -12.53 -1.89
CA ILE A 97 15.65 -13.70 -2.74
C ILE A 97 17.03 -14.23 -3.11
N VAL A 98 17.43 -15.35 -2.50
CA VAL A 98 18.81 -15.86 -2.54
C VAL A 98 18.82 -17.21 -3.25
N GLY A 99 19.80 -17.43 -4.13
CA GLY A 99 19.90 -18.71 -4.83
C GLY A 99 20.72 -18.68 -6.12
N ILE A 100 20.33 -19.53 -7.07
CA ILE A 100 20.96 -19.67 -8.38
C ILE A 100 20.10 -19.10 -9.51
N CYS A 101 20.73 -18.68 -10.60
CA CYS A 101 20.06 -18.15 -11.78
C CYS A 101 20.76 -18.57 -13.08
N GLY A 102 20.05 -18.43 -14.20
CA GLY A 102 20.67 -18.39 -15.51
C GLY A 102 21.25 -16.99 -15.78
N GLY A 103 22.47 -16.87 -16.29
CA GLY A 103 23.14 -15.59 -16.54
C GLY A 103 23.16 -15.18 -18.01
N ALA A 104 23.12 -13.88 -18.28
CA ALA A 104 23.51 -13.33 -19.58
C ALA A 104 25.00 -13.62 -19.84
N PRO A 105 25.42 -14.11 -21.01
CA PRO A 105 26.84 -14.34 -21.30
C PRO A 105 27.74 -13.09 -21.26
N LEU A 106 27.13 -11.94 -21.58
CA LEU A 106 27.73 -10.62 -21.70
C LEU A 106 26.71 -9.56 -21.24
N TYR A 107 27.16 -8.56 -20.49
CA TYR A 107 26.33 -7.44 -20.04
C TYR A 107 27.16 -6.15 -20.06
N GLU A 108 26.71 -5.13 -20.80
CA GLU A 108 27.45 -3.86 -20.98
C GLU A 108 28.93 -4.09 -21.31
N ASP A 109 29.17 -4.92 -22.34
CA ASP A 109 30.49 -5.39 -22.81
C ASP A 109 31.37 -6.12 -21.76
N THR A 110 30.84 -6.37 -20.57
CA THR A 110 31.48 -7.13 -19.50
C THR A 110 31.07 -8.60 -19.57
N PRO A 111 32.02 -9.56 -19.65
CA PRO A 111 31.68 -10.98 -19.61
C PRO A 111 31.25 -11.39 -18.21
N ILE A 112 30.21 -12.22 -18.14
CA ILE A 112 29.72 -12.84 -16.90
C ILE A 112 30.06 -14.33 -16.96
N PHE A 113 30.65 -14.86 -15.90
CA PHE A 113 31.10 -16.24 -15.79
C PHE A 113 30.21 -17.07 -14.85
N LEU A 114 30.29 -18.40 -14.93
CA LEU A 114 29.62 -19.26 -13.96
C LEU A 114 30.23 -19.03 -12.56
N GLY A 115 29.38 -18.96 -11.55
CA GLY A 115 29.73 -18.58 -10.18
C GLY A 115 29.78 -17.06 -9.91
N ASP A 116 29.67 -16.19 -10.92
CA ASP A 116 29.50 -14.75 -10.67
C ASP A 116 28.16 -14.47 -9.98
N VAL A 117 28.13 -13.46 -9.10
CA VAL A 117 26.92 -13.05 -8.37
C VAL A 117 26.29 -11.82 -9.00
N ILE A 118 24.97 -11.82 -9.11
CA ILE A 118 24.15 -10.72 -9.60
C ILE A 118 23.26 -10.22 -8.47
N ILE A 119 23.31 -8.91 -8.22
CA ILE A 119 22.43 -8.20 -7.28
C ILE A 119 21.42 -7.37 -8.06
N SER A 120 20.13 -7.51 -7.76
CA SER A 120 19.07 -6.84 -8.51
C SER A 120 19.07 -5.32 -8.36
N THR A 121 19.01 -4.59 -9.48
CA THR A 121 18.55 -3.19 -9.52
C THR A 121 17.05 -3.07 -9.85
N GLY A 122 16.43 -4.17 -10.29
CA GLY A 122 15.00 -4.29 -10.59
C GLY A 122 14.65 -5.69 -11.13
N VAL A 123 13.37 -5.93 -11.37
CA VAL A 123 12.85 -7.20 -11.93
C VAL A 123 11.85 -6.88 -13.05
N VAL A 124 11.85 -7.69 -14.11
CA VAL A 124 10.88 -7.65 -15.21
C VAL A 124 10.25 -9.04 -15.33
N GLN A 125 8.92 -9.12 -15.25
CA GLN A 125 8.23 -10.39 -15.47
C GLN A 125 8.07 -10.65 -16.98
N TYR A 126 8.92 -11.52 -17.54
CA TYR A 126 9.09 -11.59 -19.00
C TYR A 126 8.06 -12.47 -19.72
N ASP A 127 7.37 -13.35 -18.99
CA ASP A 127 6.29 -14.21 -19.52
C ASP A 127 4.89 -13.72 -19.15
N PHE A 128 4.78 -12.53 -18.55
CA PHE A 128 3.50 -11.84 -18.35
C PHE A 128 3.17 -10.93 -19.53
N GLY A 129 2.12 -11.27 -20.28
CA GLY A 129 1.87 -10.62 -21.57
C GLY A 129 0.72 -11.23 -22.37
N ARG A 130 0.67 -10.89 -23.66
CA ARG A 130 -0.33 -11.35 -24.62
C ARG A 130 0.35 -12.19 -25.70
N ARG A 131 -0.14 -13.41 -25.92
CA ARG A 131 0.31 -14.27 -27.04
C ARG A 131 -0.58 -14.03 -28.25
N PHE A 132 0.03 -13.60 -29.35
CA PHE A 132 -0.54 -13.56 -30.69
C PHE A 132 -0.05 -14.78 -31.49
N PRO A 133 -0.63 -15.08 -32.67
CA PRO A 133 -0.20 -16.22 -33.49
C PRO A 133 1.27 -16.16 -33.92
N ASP A 134 1.81 -14.95 -34.11
CA ASP A 134 3.15 -14.65 -34.60
C ASP A 134 4.17 -14.28 -33.51
N ARG A 135 3.70 -13.71 -32.39
CA ARG A 135 4.58 -13.11 -31.37
C ARG A 135 3.99 -13.13 -29.96
N PHE A 136 4.83 -12.80 -28.98
CA PHE A 136 4.43 -12.51 -27.62
C PHE A 136 4.75 -11.03 -27.29
N GLU A 137 3.78 -10.31 -26.76
CA GLU A 137 3.94 -8.93 -26.28
C GLU A 137 3.89 -8.92 -24.76
N MET A 138 5.01 -8.57 -24.11
CA MET A 138 5.05 -8.36 -22.66
C MET A 138 4.10 -7.23 -22.25
N LYS A 139 3.50 -7.36 -21.07
CA LYS A 139 2.75 -6.29 -20.40
C LYS A 139 3.72 -5.47 -19.56
N ASP A 140 4.22 -4.37 -20.13
CA ASP A 140 5.25 -3.52 -19.54
C ASP A 140 4.78 -2.06 -19.32
N THR A 141 3.46 -1.86 -19.20
CA THR A 141 2.89 -0.55 -18.86
C THR A 141 3.15 -0.20 -17.39
N LEU A 142 3.04 1.08 -17.03
CA LEU A 142 3.32 1.56 -15.66
C LEU A 142 2.45 0.92 -14.57
N GLY A 143 1.25 0.43 -14.91
CA GLY A 143 0.36 -0.28 -13.98
C GLY A 143 0.49 -1.81 -14.02
N GLU A 144 1.34 -2.36 -14.89
CA GLU A 144 1.57 -3.80 -15.06
C GLU A 144 3.05 -4.18 -14.82
N SER A 145 3.92 -3.20 -14.59
CA SER A 145 5.35 -3.39 -14.31
C SER A 145 5.62 -3.39 -12.82
N LEU A 146 6.47 -4.31 -12.37
CA LEU A 146 6.99 -4.34 -11.00
C LEU A 146 7.64 -2.99 -10.64
N GLY A 147 7.29 -2.47 -9.46
CA GLY A 147 7.78 -1.18 -8.99
C GLY A 147 9.30 -1.13 -8.83
N ARG A 148 9.89 0.06 -8.93
CA ARG A 148 11.31 0.25 -8.58
C ARG A 148 11.54 -0.06 -7.10
N PRO A 149 12.72 -0.57 -6.69
CA PRO A 149 13.04 -0.73 -5.27
C PRO A 149 12.86 0.58 -4.50
N ASN A 150 12.59 0.49 -3.20
CA ASN A 150 12.42 1.66 -2.33
C ASN A 150 13.70 2.51 -2.25
N LEU A 151 13.60 3.74 -1.73
CA LEU A 151 14.73 4.68 -1.74
C LEU A 151 15.92 4.19 -0.92
N GLU A 152 15.69 3.47 0.18
CA GLU A 152 16.73 2.92 1.04
C GLU A 152 17.57 1.86 0.30
N ILE A 153 16.90 0.85 -0.29
CA ILE A 153 17.53 -0.17 -1.14
C ILE A 153 18.29 0.49 -2.29
N ARG A 154 17.68 1.44 -3.02
CA ARG A 154 18.36 2.12 -4.14
C ARG A 154 19.60 2.90 -3.69
N SER A 155 19.55 3.55 -2.52
CA SER A 155 20.69 4.30 -1.97
C SER A 155 21.83 3.38 -1.55
N LEU A 156 21.51 2.22 -0.96
CA LEU A 156 22.50 1.19 -0.65
C LEU A 156 23.11 0.58 -1.92
N LEU A 157 22.30 0.22 -2.92
CA LEU A 157 22.79 -0.30 -4.20
C LEU A 157 23.70 0.71 -4.92
N ALA A 158 23.36 2.01 -4.89
CA ALA A 158 24.22 3.06 -5.42
C ALA A 158 25.56 3.15 -4.69
N LYS A 159 25.57 3.07 -3.34
CA LYS A 159 26.79 2.98 -2.52
C LYS A 159 27.63 1.75 -2.91
N LEU A 160 27.03 0.56 -2.97
CA LEU A 160 27.70 -0.70 -3.31
C LEU A 160 28.19 -0.76 -4.76
N THR A 161 27.60 0.03 -5.66
CA THR A 161 28.04 0.17 -7.05
C THR A 161 29.36 0.93 -7.17
N THR A 162 29.71 1.80 -6.21
CA THR A 162 31.00 2.51 -6.21
C THR A 162 32.19 1.56 -6.11
N ALA A 163 33.26 1.80 -6.88
CA ALA A 163 34.38 0.88 -7.03
C ALA A 163 34.98 0.38 -5.69
N ARG A 164 35.18 1.28 -4.70
CA ARG A 164 35.70 0.92 -3.37
C ARG A 164 34.76 -0.01 -2.60
N GLN A 165 33.45 0.22 -2.66
CA GLN A 165 32.47 -0.59 -1.91
C GLN A 165 32.20 -1.91 -2.61
N ARG A 166 32.12 -1.91 -3.95
CA ARG A 166 32.04 -3.12 -4.78
C ARG A 166 33.21 -4.07 -4.48
N GLU A 167 34.44 -3.56 -4.46
CA GLU A 167 35.63 -4.36 -4.15
C GLU A 167 35.74 -4.72 -2.65
N LYS A 168 35.13 -3.97 -1.72
CA LYS A 168 35.01 -4.43 -0.31
C LYS A 168 34.02 -5.59 -0.20
N LEU A 169 32.83 -5.48 -0.79
CA LEU A 169 31.81 -6.53 -0.82
C LEU A 169 32.37 -7.81 -1.48
N ARG A 170 32.97 -7.68 -2.67
CA ARG A 170 33.59 -8.77 -3.42
C ARG A 170 34.63 -9.55 -2.61
N ARG A 171 35.51 -8.84 -1.89
CA ARG A 171 36.53 -9.47 -1.04
C ARG A 171 35.88 -10.22 0.12
N ALA A 172 34.98 -9.58 0.87
CA ALA A 172 34.25 -10.26 1.95
C ALA A 172 33.50 -11.52 1.46
N THR A 173 32.86 -11.47 0.29
CA THR A 173 32.23 -12.65 -0.33
C THR A 173 33.25 -13.74 -0.67
N ARG A 174 34.38 -13.41 -1.28
CA ARG A 174 35.43 -14.38 -1.62
C ARG A 174 36.07 -15.00 -0.37
N ASP A 175 36.33 -14.20 0.65
CA ASP A 175 36.93 -14.62 1.90
C ASP A 175 36.02 -15.62 2.63
N LEU A 176 34.69 -15.46 2.54
CA LEU A 176 33.69 -16.44 3.01
C LEU A 176 33.68 -17.73 2.17
N ILE A 177 33.70 -17.63 0.83
CA ILE A 177 33.76 -18.81 -0.06
C ILE A 177 35.03 -19.64 0.19
N ALA A 178 36.15 -18.99 0.47
CA ALA A 178 37.44 -19.65 0.75
C ALA A 178 37.42 -20.54 2.02
N LEU A 179 36.42 -20.38 2.91
CA LEU A 179 36.21 -21.25 4.06
C LEU A 179 35.67 -22.65 3.66
N VAL A 180 35.17 -22.81 2.42
CA VAL A 180 34.64 -24.08 1.90
C VAL A 180 35.58 -24.63 0.82
N PRO A 181 36.64 -25.37 1.20
CA PRO A 181 37.63 -25.86 0.25
C PRO A 181 37.02 -26.83 -0.76
N ASN A 182 37.57 -26.85 -1.98
CA ASN A 182 37.14 -27.71 -3.09
C ASN A 182 35.71 -27.49 -3.60
N ALA A 183 35.01 -26.43 -3.18
CA ALA A 183 33.67 -26.10 -3.69
C ALA A 183 33.67 -25.62 -5.15
N TYR A 184 34.77 -25.03 -5.63
CA TYR A 184 34.86 -24.47 -6.99
C TYR A 184 34.94 -25.58 -8.07
N PRO A 185 34.02 -25.64 -9.06
CA PRO A 185 34.00 -26.70 -10.07
C PRO A 185 35.17 -26.66 -11.08
N GLY A 186 35.96 -25.58 -11.06
CA GLY A 186 37.07 -25.36 -11.99
C GLY A 186 36.68 -24.57 -13.23
N ARG A 187 37.55 -23.65 -13.65
CA ARG A 187 37.30 -22.70 -14.74
C ARG A 187 37.10 -23.36 -16.11
N SER A 188 37.66 -24.56 -16.30
CA SER A 188 37.50 -25.40 -17.49
C SER A 188 36.07 -25.95 -17.67
N LYS A 189 35.22 -25.88 -16.62
CA LYS A 189 33.79 -26.18 -16.66
C LYS A 189 32.90 -24.98 -16.98
N ASP A 190 33.45 -23.78 -17.17
CA ASP A 190 32.73 -22.64 -17.78
C ASP A 190 32.74 -22.84 -19.30
N VAL A 191 31.64 -23.40 -19.80
CA VAL A 191 31.46 -23.75 -21.21
C VAL A 191 30.23 -23.03 -21.75
N LEU A 192 30.42 -22.25 -22.82
CA LEU A 192 29.35 -21.53 -23.50
C LEU A 192 29.34 -21.87 -25.00
N PHE A 193 28.20 -22.37 -25.45
CA PHE A 193 27.92 -22.60 -26.87
C PHE A 193 27.27 -21.36 -27.52
N PRO A 194 27.37 -21.21 -28.86
CA PRO A 194 26.59 -20.22 -29.60
C PRO A 194 25.10 -20.34 -29.31
N ALA A 195 24.38 -19.22 -29.26
CA ALA A 195 22.93 -19.21 -29.01
C ALA A 195 22.10 -20.00 -30.05
N SER A 196 22.67 -20.28 -31.23
CA SER A 196 22.10 -21.11 -32.29
C SER A 196 22.55 -22.57 -32.28
N TYR A 197 23.49 -22.97 -31.40
CA TYR A 197 23.91 -24.35 -31.29
C TYR A 197 22.78 -25.18 -30.64
N ARG A 198 22.44 -26.33 -31.25
CA ARG A 198 21.27 -27.13 -30.87
C ARG A 198 21.71 -28.29 -29.98
N HIS A 199 21.16 -28.34 -28.76
CA HIS A 199 21.38 -29.46 -27.84
C HIS A 199 20.59 -30.69 -28.32
N LYS A 200 21.25 -31.56 -29.09
CA LYS A 200 20.65 -32.75 -29.73
C LYS A 200 21.68 -33.89 -29.83
N HIS A 201 21.24 -35.11 -30.15
CA HIS A 201 22.15 -36.20 -30.52
C HIS A 201 23.03 -35.78 -31.71
N GLN A 202 24.35 -35.92 -31.57
CA GLN A 202 25.30 -35.51 -32.62
C GLN A 202 25.53 -36.61 -33.67
N ASP A 203 25.37 -37.91 -33.33
CA ASP A 203 25.31 -38.96 -34.36
C ASP A 203 23.92 -38.99 -35.01
N SER A 204 23.89 -38.77 -36.31
CA SER A 204 22.71 -38.84 -37.18
C SER A 204 22.07 -40.23 -37.25
N ARG A 205 22.71 -41.27 -36.69
CA ARG A 205 22.23 -42.66 -36.64
C ARG A 205 21.48 -43.01 -35.36
N GLU A 206 21.67 -42.24 -34.28
CA GLU A 206 21.11 -42.55 -32.96
C GLU A 206 19.64 -42.16 -32.83
N CYS A 207 19.20 -41.08 -33.50
CA CYS A 207 17.85 -40.56 -33.33
C CYS A 207 17.27 -39.92 -34.59
N SER A 208 16.29 -40.61 -35.20
CA SER A 208 15.61 -40.19 -36.44
C SER A 208 14.95 -38.80 -36.39
N VAL A 209 14.67 -38.25 -35.20
CA VAL A 209 14.20 -36.86 -35.05
C VAL A 209 15.37 -35.87 -35.12
N CYS A 210 16.43 -36.13 -34.35
CA CYS A 210 17.59 -35.23 -34.27
C CYS A 210 18.40 -35.18 -35.58
N THR A 211 18.36 -36.24 -36.38
CA THR A 211 18.95 -36.32 -37.72
C THR A 211 18.50 -35.19 -38.64
N PHE A 212 17.20 -34.84 -38.62
CA PHE A 212 16.65 -33.81 -39.51
C PHE A 212 16.75 -32.38 -38.93
N CYS A 213 17.10 -32.23 -37.65
CA CYS A 213 17.21 -30.92 -37.00
C CYS A 213 18.36 -30.10 -37.59
N SER A 214 18.04 -29.15 -38.47
CA SER A 214 18.99 -28.33 -39.23
C SER A 214 18.83 -26.83 -38.96
N THR A 215 17.65 -26.43 -38.50
CA THR A 215 17.21 -25.06 -38.22
C THR A 215 16.59 -24.96 -36.82
N ASP A 216 16.33 -23.74 -36.34
CA ASP A 216 15.74 -23.54 -35.01
C ASP A 216 14.29 -24.07 -34.91
N ALA A 217 13.58 -24.11 -36.03
CA ALA A 217 12.20 -24.57 -36.13
C ALA A 217 12.06 -26.10 -36.10
N ASP A 218 13.14 -26.83 -36.37
CA ASP A 218 13.11 -28.29 -36.44
C ASP A 218 13.08 -28.93 -35.06
N ALA A 219 12.27 -29.99 -34.91
CA ALA A 219 12.12 -30.71 -33.66
C ALA A 219 13.43 -31.38 -33.19
N VAL A 220 13.61 -31.39 -31.87
CA VAL A 220 14.67 -32.11 -31.16
C VAL A 220 14.00 -33.14 -30.27
N CYS A 221 14.54 -34.36 -30.15
CA CYS A 221 13.86 -35.41 -29.40
C CYS A 221 13.85 -35.13 -27.89
N SER A 222 12.80 -35.59 -27.21
CA SER A 222 12.58 -35.33 -25.78
C SER A 222 13.60 -36.01 -24.86
N GLU A 223 14.34 -37.00 -25.35
CA GLU A 223 15.49 -37.61 -24.66
C GLU A 223 16.67 -36.63 -24.65
N SER A 224 17.08 -36.12 -25.81
CA SER A 224 18.17 -35.15 -25.89
C SER A 224 17.88 -33.81 -25.20
N LEU A 225 16.61 -33.39 -25.07
CA LEU A 225 16.23 -32.22 -24.28
C LEU A 225 16.40 -32.40 -22.74
N ARG A 226 16.71 -33.62 -22.29
CA ARG A 226 16.96 -33.98 -20.88
C ARG A 226 18.39 -34.48 -20.61
N ALA A 227 19.10 -34.91 -21.65
CA ALA A 227 20.48 -35.38 -21.56
C ALA A 227 21.47 -34.22 -21.35
N THR A 228 22.67 -34.58 -20.92
CA THR A 228 23.83 -33.69 -20.76
C THR A 228 24.59 -33.49 -22.08
N CYS A 229 25.43 -32.45 -22.13
CA CYS A 229 26.31 -32.21 -23.27
C CYS A 229 27.33 -33.35 -23.48
N GLU A 230 27.74 -34.01 -22.40
CA GLU A 230 28.63 -35.16 -22.38
C GLU A 230 27.95 -36.40 -23.00
N GLU A 231 26.71 -36.71 -22.58
CA GLU A 231 25.93 -37.85 -23.11
C GLU A 231 25.61 -37.69 -24.60
N LEU A 232 25.35 -36.46 -25.06
CA LEU A 232 25.04 -36.18 -26.46
C LEU A 232 26.29 -35.96 -27.33
N GLY A 233 27.48 -35.84 -26.74
CA GLY A 233 28.73 -35.60 -27.46
C GLY A 233 28.83 -34.21 -28.10
N CYS A 234 28.22 -33.17 -27.50
CA CYS A 234 28.23 -31.80 -28.02
C CYS A 234 29.64 -31.32 -28.40
N ASP A 235 29.81 -30.78 -29.60
CA ASP A 235 31.12 -30.42 -30.16
C ASP A 235 31.72 -29.22 -29.42
N ARG A 236 32.59 -29.49 -28.46
CA ARG A 236 33.30 -28.47 -27.68
C ARG A 236 34.13 -27.51 -28.55
N LYS A 237 34.45 -27.85 -29.81
CA LYS A 237 35.12 -26.92 -30.75
C LYS A 237 34.21 -25.80 -31.25
N GLN A 238 32.88 -25.95 -31.15
CA GLN A 238 31.91 -24.89 -31.47
C GLN A 238 31.76 -23.87 -30.34
N THR A 239 32.37 -24.10 -29.16
CA THR A 239 32.18 -23.22 -28.00
C THR A 239 32.74 -21.82 -28.28
N ILE A 240 31.96 -20.79 -27.95
CA ILE A 240 32.39 -19.39 -28.06
C ILE A 240 33.16 -18.94 -26.81
N ARG A 241 33.03 -19.68 -25.71
CA ARG A 241 33.88 -19.54 -24.53
C ARG A 241 34.18 -20.91 -23.94
N GLN A 242 35.47 -21.23 -23.94
CA GLN A 242 36.07 -22.29 -23.15
C GLN A 242 37.41 -21.73 -22.68
N ILE A 243 37.60 -21.61 -21.35
CA ILE A 243 38.82 -21.03 -20.80
C ILE A 243 39.81 -22.17 -20.53
N PRO A 244 41.03 -22.16 -21.11
CA PRO A 244 42.02 -23.19 -20.84
C PRO A 244 42.37 -23.25 -19.34
N GLY A 245 42.44 -24.46 -18.79
CA GLY A 245 43.06 -24.67 -17.49
C GLY A 245 44.56 -24.35 -17.58
N ASN A 246 45.04 -23.52 -16.66
CA ASN A 246 46.46 -23.25 -16.48
C ASN A 246 46.74 -23.15 -14.98
N THR A 247 47.98 -23.39 -14.56
CA THR A 247 48.38 -23.85 -13.22
C THR A 247 48.02 -22.98 -12.00
N ASP A 248 47.44 -21.80 -12.18
CA ASP A 248 46.87 -20.97 -11.11
C ASP A 248 45.38 -21.33 -10.83
N GLU A 249 45.04 -22.63 -10.83
CA GLU A 249 43.65 -23.12 -10.78
C GLU A 249 42.91 -22.90 -9.44
N MET A 250 43.59 -22.40 -8.40
CA MET A 250 43.08 -22.42 -7.03
C MET A 250 42.10 -21.29 -6.65
N GLU A 251 42.05 -20.16 -7.37
CA GLU A 251 41.13 -19.06 -7.02
C GLU A 251 40.04 -18.80 -8.08
N PRO A 252 38.76 -18.76 -7.69
CA PRO A 252 37.66 -18.39 -8.58
C PRO A 252 37.70 -16.90 -8.91
N SER A 253 37.54 -16.56 -10.19
CA SER A 253 37.42 -15.17 -10.65
C SER A 253 36.04 -14.56 -10.38
N LEU A 254 35.56 -14.66 -9.13
CA LEU A 254 34.26 -14.16 -8.68
C LEU A 254 34.11 -12.66 -8.98
N SER A 255 33.05 -12.28 -9.68
CA SER A 255 32.64 -10.90 -9.88
C SER A 255 31.23 -10.66 -9.32
N ILE A 256 30.95 -9.39 -8.96
CA ILE A 256 29.62 -8.96 -8.49
C ILE A 256 29.07 -7.93 -9.47
N HIS A 257 27.98 -8.30 -10.14
CA HIS A 257 27.26 -7.52 -11.12
C HIS A 257 25.99 -6.93 -10.52
N PHE A 258 25.54 -5.80 -11.06
CA PHE A 258 24.31 -5.11 -10.63
C PHE A 258 23.44 -4.88 -11.87
N GLY A 259 22.20 -5.38 -11.87
CA GLY A 259 21.32 -5.24 -13.03
C GLY A 259 19.92 -5.83 -12.84
N THR A 260 19.12 -5.79 -13.90
CA THR A 260 17.72 -6.22 -13.89
C THR A 260 17.58 -7.73 -14.09
N PHE A 261 16.76 -8.41 -13.28
CA PHE A 261 16.42 -9.81 -13.50
C PHE A 261 15.20 -9.96 -14.42
N ALA A 262 15.23 -10.97 -15.28
CA ALA A 262 14.07 -11.53 -15.96
C ALA A 262 13.47 -12.64 -15.06
N SER A 263 12.23 -12.43 -14.61
CA SER A 263 11.49 -13.38 -13.78
C SER A 263 10.32 -13.99 -14.56
N GLY A 264 10.01 -15.26 -14.37
CA GLY A 264 8.87 -15.92 -15.02
C GLY A 264 8.70 -17.38 -14.63
N ASP A 265 7.52 -17.96 -14.86
CA ASP A 265 7.27 -19.39 -14.58
C ASP A 265 7.84 -20.33 -15.64
N THR A 266 8.20 -19.78 -16.80
CA THR A 266 8.87 -20.54 -17.86
C THR A 266 10.37 -20.62 -17.57
N VAL A 267 10.97 -21.81 -17.55
CA VAL A 267 12.45 -21.91 -17.50
C VAL A 267 13.03 -21.43 -18.83
N MET A 268 13.85 -20.38 -18.82
CA MET A 268 14.60 -19.97 -20.02
C MET A 268 15.62 -21.06 -20.42
N LYS A 269 15.39 -21.66 -21.59
CA LYS A 269 16.24 -22.68 -22.23
C LYS A 269 16.58 -22.35 -23.70
N SER A 270 16.21 -21.18 -24.18
CA SER A 270 16.43 -20.76 -25.57
C SER A 270 17.46 -19.65 -25.60
N GLY A 271 18.66 -19.96 -26.10
CA GLY A 271 19.75 -18.98 -26.17
C GLY A 271 19.39 -17.76 -27.02
N LYS A 272 18.57 -17.93 -28.07
CA LYS A 272 18.11 -16.82 -28.92
C LYS A 272 17.08 -15.93 -28.22
N ASP A 273 16.13 -16.51 -27.50
CA ASP A 273 15.10 -15.74 -26.78
C ASP A 273 15.71 -15.00 -25.58
N ARG A 274 16.68 -15.62 -24.90
CA ARG A 274 17.56 -14.98 -23.91
C ARG A 274 18.26 -13.76 -24.52
N ASP A 275 19.00 -13.92 -25.62
CA ASP A 275 19.77 -12.85 -26.26
C ASP A 275 18.85 -11.75 -26.84
N GLN A 276 17.62 -12.08 -27.21
CA GLN A 276 16.58 -11.12 -27.55
C GLN A 276 16.10 -10.34 -26.32
N LEU A 277 15.82 -11.00 -25.20
CA LEU A 277 15.36 -10.34 -23.99
C LEU A 277 16.45 -9.44 -23.37
N ILE A 278 17.71 -9.86 -23.39
CA ILE A 278 18.86 -9.03 -22.99
C ILE A 278 18.87 -7.73 -23.80
N ARG A 279 18.74 -7.80 -25.14
CA ARG A 279 18.70 -6.61 -26.00
C ARG A 279 17.46 -5.72 -25.77
N GLN A 280 16.29 -6.32 -25.54
CA GLN A 280 15.03 -5.58 -25.38
C GLN A 280 14.86 -4.94 -24.00
N LYS A 281 15.30 -5.62 -22.93
CA LYS A 281 15.00 -5.27 -21.53
C LYS A 281 16.24 -4.99 -20.67
N LYS A 282 17.45 -5.15 -21.22
CA LYS A 282 18.73 -4.99 -20.50
C LYS A 282 18.77 -5.84 -19.22
N VAL A 283 18.24 -7.06 -19.30
CA VAL A 283 18.29 -8.04 -18.22
C VAL A 283 19.65 -8.73 -18.18
N VAL A 284 20.09 -9.11 -16.99
CA VAL A 284 21.41 -9.70 -16.72
C VAL A 284 21.32 -11.12 -16.15
N GLY A 285 20.21 -11.46 -15.50
CA GLY A 285 19.94 -12.78 -14.92
C GLY A 285 18.50 -13.24 -15.17
N PHE A 286 18.28 -14.56 -15.11
CA PHE A 286 17.03 -15.25 -15.43
C PHE A 286 16.68 -16.21 -14.28
N GLU A 287 15.51 -16.03 -13.68
CA GLU A 287 15.03 -16.80 -12.52
C GLU A 287 13.49 -16.87 -12.49
N MET A 288 12.88 -17.49 -11.47
CA MET A 288 11.45 -17.83 -11.51
C MET A 288 10.62 -17.39 -10.30
N GLU A 289 11.22 -16.78 -9.27
CA GLU A 289 10.57 -16.53 -7.99
C GLU A 289 10.29 -15.04 -7.74
N SER A 290 11.20 -14.18 -8.19
CA SER A 290 11.32 -12.82 -7.66
C SER A 290 10.10 -11.96 -7.95
N ALA A 291 9.44 -12.10 -9.10
CA ALA A 291 8.24 -11.33 -9.43
C ALA A 291 7.12 -11.49 -8.39
N GLY A 292 6.95 -12.68 -7.81
CA GLY A 292 5.92 -12.93 -6.80
C GLY A 292 6.25 -12.32 -5.42
N VAL A 293 7.54 -12.32 -5.04
CA VAL A 293 8.00 -11.77 -3.76
C VAL A 293 8.00 -10.23 -3.78
N TRP A 294 8.35 -9.64 -4.93
CA TRP A 294 8.52 -8.20 -5.13
C TRP A 294 7.25 -7.38 -4.92
N GLU A 295 6.07 -8.00 -5.08
CA GLU A 295 4.76 -7.39 -4.79
C GLU A 295 4.42 -7.37 -3.29
N VAL A 296 5.10 -8.17 -2.46
CA VAL A 296 4.79 -8.36 -1.03
C VAL A 296 5.77 -7.63 -0.11
N PHE A 297 7.05 -7.58 -0.49
CA PHE A 297 8.11 -7.01 0.34
C PHE A 297 9.04 -6.08 -0.45
N PRO A 298 9.58 -5.03 0.19
CA PRO A 298 10.81 -4.40 -0.30
C PRO A 298 11.90 -5.47 -0.43
N SER A 299 12.37 -5.68 -1.66
CA SER A 299 13.11 -6.90 -2.02
C SER A 299 14.44 -6.61 -2.71
N ILE A 300 15.42 -7.50 -2.51
CA ILE A 300 16.64 -7.58 -3.30
C ILE A 300 16.85 -9.05 -3.70
N VAL A 301 17.10 -9.29 -4.99
CA VAL A 301 17.54 -10.59 -5.50
C VAL A 301 19.07 -10.64 -5.45
N ILE A 302 19.62 -11.67 -4.81
CA ILE A 302 21.06 -11.96 -4.78
C ILE A 302 21.21 -13.40 -5.29
N LYS A 303 21.42 -13.56 -6.60
CA LYS A 303 21.54 -14.87 -7.23
C LYS A 303 22.86 -15.04 -7.98
N SER A 304 23.43 -16.23 -7.93
CA SER A 304 24.67 -16.58 -8.61
C SER A 304 24.40 -17.37 -9.90
N VAL A 305 25.20 -17.13 -10.93
CA VAL A 305 25.03 -17.74 -12.25
C VAL A 305 25.48 -19.21 -12.24
N CYS A 306 24.55 -20.15 -12.44
CA CYS A 306 24.85 -21.58 -12.52
C CYS A 306 24.78 -22.16 -13.95
N ASP A 307 24.07 -21.48 -14.85
CA ASP A 307 24.00 -21.80 -16.28
C ASP A 307 23.79 -20.52 -17.10
N TYR A 308 23.84 -20.59 -18.43
CA TYR A 308 23.68 -19.41 -19.30
C TYR A 308 22.24 -19.15 -19.77
N ALA A 309 21.21 -19.71 -19.14
CA ALA A 309 19.82 -19.62 -19.60
C ALA A 309 19.59 -20.13 -21.04
N ASP A 310 20.25 -21.24 -21.41
CA ASP A 310 19.96 -21.98 -22.64
C ASP A 310 19.76 -23.49 -22.39
N SER A 311 19.83 -24.31 -23.44
CA SER A 311 19.58 -25.75 -23.37
C SER A 311 20.75 -26.54 -22.76
N HIS A 312 21.97 -26.01 -22.74
CA HIS A 312 23.22 -26.70 -22.36
C HIS A 312 23.50 -26.63 -20.85
N LYS A 313 22.45 -26.68 -20.02
CA LYS A 313 22.56 -26.52 -18.56
C LYS A 313 23.37 -27.67 -17.95
N ASN A 314 24.39 -27.32 -17.16
CA ASN A 314 25.14 -28.24 -16.32
C ASN A 314 24.74 -28.04 -14.84
N LYS A 315 24.65 -29.11 -14.05
CA LYS A 315 24.37 -29.05 -12.61
C LYS A 315 25.61 -28.86 -11.74
N ASP A 316 26.81 -29.10 -12.27
CA ASP A 316 28.09 -29.00 -11.54
C ASP A 316 28.27 -27.67 -10.78
N TRP A 317 27.71 -26.59 -11.32
CA TRP A 317 27.84 -25.25 -10.77
C TRP A 317 26.79 -24.88 -9.72
N GLN A 318 25.73 -25.67 -9.52
CA GLN A 318 24.61 -25.28 -8.66
C GLN A 318 25.03 -25.12 -7.19
N ALA A 319 25.77 -26.08 -6.64
CA ALA A 319 26.25 -26.03 -5.26
C ALA A 319 27.21 -24.84 -5.02
N TYR A 320 28.16 -24.64 -5.94
CA TYR A 320 29.10 -23.52 -5.88
C TYR A 320 28.40 -22.16 -6.02
N SER A 321 27.42 -22.06 -6.91
CA SER A 321 26.64 -20.83 -7.12
C SER A 321 25.79 -20.51 -5.89
N ALA A 322 25.16 -21.51 -5.26
CA ALA A 322 24.42 -21.32 -4.01
C ALA A 322 25.33 -20.83 -2.88
N LEU A 323 26.52 -21.42 -2.73
CA LEU A 323 27.55 -20.93 -1.80
C LEU A 323 27.93 -19.47 -2.09
N CYS A 324 28.12 -19.10 -3.36
CA CYS A 324 28.47 -17.72 -3.76
C CYS A 324 27.34 -16.73 -3.43
N ALA A 325 26.09 -17.10 -3.69
CA ALA A 325 24.93 -16.26 -3.40
C ALA A 325 24.69 -16.09 -1.88
N ALA A 326 24.83 -17.16 -1.10
CA ALA A 326 24.72 -17.12 0.36
C ALA A 326 25.87 -16.33 1.01
N SER A 327 27.12 -16.56 0.56
CA SER A 327 28.29 -15.78 1.00
C SER A 327 28.15 -14.30 0.66
N CYS A 328 27.63 -13.97 -0.54
CA CYS A 328 27.38 -12.59 -0.92
C CYS A 328 26.24 -11.96 -0.11
N THR A 329 25.23 -12.74 0.26
CA THR A 329 24.14 -12.31 1.14
C THR A 329 24.66 -11.96 2.53
N LYS A 330 25.51 -12.81 3.12
CA LYS A 330 26.17 -12.56 4.41
C LYS A 330 27.02 -11.29 4.36
N ALA A 331 27.87 -11.15 3.34
CA ALA A 331 28.70 -9.95 3.14
C ALA A 331 27.86 -8.69 2.83
N PHE A 332 26.70 -8.83 2.19
CA PHE A 332 25.78 -7.73 1.90
C PHE A 332 25.10 -7.20 3.18
N LEU A 333 24.69 -8.10 4.08
CA LEU A 333 24.01 -7.74 5.32
C LEU A 333 24.88 -6.91 6.29
N GLU A 334 26.22 -6.91 6.16
CA GLU A 334 27.10 -5.96 6.85
C GLU A 334 26.81 -4.48 6.50
N TYR A 335 26.19 -4.22 5.35
CA TYR A 335 25.88 -2.87 4.89
C TYR A 335 24.43 -2.46 5.13
N TRP A 336 23.59 -3.41 5.58
CA TRP A 336 22.22 -3.16 6.01
C TRP A 336 22.20 -2.83 7.51
N ASN A 337 21.55 -1.74 7.90
CA ASN A 337 21.46 -1.32 9.30
C ASN A 337 20.05 -1.66 9.84
N SER A 338 19.96 -2.46 10.90
CA SER A 338 18.68 -2.68 11.60
C SER A 338 18.25 -1.37 12.31
N THR A 339 17.00 -0.96 12.09
CA THR A 339 16.43 0.28 12.64
C THR A 339 16.18 0.22 14.15
N LYS A 340 16.22 -0.97 14.78
CA LYS A 340 15.94 -1.15 16.22
C LYS A 340 17.18 -1.17 17.12
N GLN A 341 18.37 -1.49 16.62
CA GLN A 341 19.55 -1.72 17.48
C GLN A 341 20.20 -0.44 18.05
N SER A 342 19.79 0.75 17.62
CA SER A 342 20.29 2.03 18.16
C SER A 342 19.55 2.53 19.41
N LEU A 343 18.61 1.76 19.98
CA LEU A 343 17.73 2.17 21.09
C LEU A 343 17.89 1.32 22.37
N ASP A 344 19.12 1.11 22.82
CA ASP A 344 19.39 0.45 24.12
C ASP A 344 19.45 1.45 25.31
N GLY A 345 18.76 2.59 25.19
CA GLY A 345 18.60 3.61 26.23
C GLY A 345 17.39 3.41 27.16
N GLY A 346 16.79 2.21 27.17
CA GLY A 346 15.50 1.93 27.82
C GLY A 346 15.49 2.05 29.36
N ALA A 347 16.66 2.10 30.00
CA ALA A 347 16.78 2.29 31.45
C ALA A 347 16.57 3.76 31.87
N GLU A 348 17.27 4.70 31.23
CA GLU A 348 17.14 6.13 31.55
C GLU A 348 15.74 6.66 31.28
N VAL A 349 15.07 6.23 30.20
CA VAL A 349 13.72 6.71 29.85
C VAL A 349 12.68 6.28 30.89
N LYS A 350 12.85 5.14 31.57
CA LYS A 350 11.97 4.74 32.68
C LYS A 350 12.18 5.59 33.92
N GLU A 351 13.43 5.84 34.31
CA GLU A 351 13.72 6.65 35.50
C GLU A 351 13.38 8.13 35.27
N LEU A 352 13.62 8.65 34.06
CA LEU A 352 13.19 9.99 33.65
C LEU A 352 11.66 10.13 33.61
N ARG A 353 10.94 9.11 33.12
CA ARG A 353 9.46 9.09 33.17
C ARG A 353 8.93 9.08 34.61
N LYS A 354 9.60 8.37 35.52
CA LYS A 354 9.28 8.38 36.95
C LYS A 354 9.56 9.73 37.59
N HIS A 355 10.73 10.33 37.35
CA HIS A 355 11.06 11.69 37.81
C HIS A 355 10.08 12.75 37.27
N ILE A 356 9.66 12.64 36.01
CA ILE A 356 8.66 13.55 35.42
C ILE A 356 7.29 13.38 36.11
N LEU A 357 6.85 12.14 36.36
CA LEU A 357 5.60 11.86 37.08
C LEU A 357 5.64 12.36 38.54
N GLU A 358 6.78 12.21 39.22
CA GLU A 358 7.01 12.74 40.57
C GLU A 358 7.05 14.29 40.56
N SER A 359 7.64 14.92 39.53
CA SER A 359 7.66 16.39 39.37
C SER A 359 6.30 17.02 39.05
N LEU A 360 5.33 16.22 38.59
CA LEU A 360 3.96 16.68 38.33
C LEU A 360 3.09 16.76 39.60
N HIS A 361 3.61 16.33 40.76
CA HIS A 361 2.95 16.51 42.06
C HIS A 361 3.18 17.91 42.67
N SER A 362 2.59 18.96 42.09
CA SER A 362 2.42 20.24 42.82
C SER A 362 1.16 20.19 43.73
N PRO A 363 1.25 20.61 45.00
CA PRO A 363 0.08 20.75 45.89
C PRO A 363 -1.04 21.64 45.34
N GLU A 364 -0.71 22.61 44.49
CA GLU A 364 -1.63 23.63 43.97
C GLU A 364 -2.62 23.06 42.94
N ILE A 365 -2.24 21.99 42.24
CA ILE A 365 -3.11 21.29 41.27
C ILE A 365 -4.18 20.47 42.01
N ASN A 366 -3.82 19.86 43.15
CA ASN A 366 -4.77 19.08 43.95
C ASN A 366 -5.80 19.97 44.67
N GLN A 367 -5.43 21.20 45.04
CA GLN A 367 -6.38 22.15 45.63
C GLN A 367 -7.44 22.63 44.62
N ARG A 368 -7.11 22.70 43.32
CA ARG A 368 -8.11 22.95 42.26
C ARG A 368 -8.98 21.72 41.96
N ARG A 369 -8.42 20.51 42.03
CA ARG A 369 -9.19 19.25 41.88
C ARG A 369 -10.23 19.05 42.99
N SER A 370 -9.93 19.38 44.25
CA SER A 370 -10.89 19.21 45.34
C SER A 370 -12.07 20.19 45.25
N ILE A 371 -11.83 21.43 44.82
CA ILE A 371 -12.89 22.44 44.61
C ILE A 371 -13.88 21.95 43.53
N VAL A 372 -13.38 21.57 42.35
CA VAL A 372 -14.23 21.11 41.24
C VAL A 372 -14.99 19.82 41.60
N ALA A 373 -14.34 18.87 42.29
CA ALA A 373 -15.01 17.65 42.75
C ALA A 373 -16.14 17.95 43.75
N SER A 374 -15.96 18.91 44.66
CA SER A 374 -16.98 19.27 45.66
C SER A 374 -18.22 19.93 45.06
N GLU A 375 -18.07 20.76 44.01
CA GLU A 375 -19.21 21.41 43.37
C GLU A 375 -19.99 20.47 42.42
N THR A 376 -19.32 19.50 41.78
CA THR A 376 -20.01 18.50 40.95
C THR A 376 -21.01 17.62 41.71
N ALA A 377 -20.77 17.35 43.00
CA ALA A 377 -21.71 16.57 43.81
C ALA A 377 -23.02 17.32 44.08
N SER A 378 -22.94 18.62 44.44
CA SER A 378 -24.11 19.47 44.68
C SER A 378 -24.93 19.75 43.42
N THR A 379 -24.29 19.86 42.25
CA THR A 379 -25.01 20.05 40.98
C THR A 379 -25.81 18.82 40.57
N LEU A 380 -25.32 17.60 40.88
CA LEU A 380 -26.00 16.36 40.53
C LEU A 380 -27.20 16.04 41.44
N GLU A 381 -27.16 16.41 42.73
CA GLU A 381 -28.34 16.30 43.62
C GLU A 381 -29.49 17.25 43.22
N TRP A 382 -29.18 18.42 42.66
CA TRP A 382 -30.22 19.38 42.24
C TRP A 382 -30.99 18.95 40.98
N ILE A 383 -30.37 18.17 40.10
CA ILE A 383 -30.95 17.81 38.78
C ILE A 383 -31.80 16.51 38.85
N PHE A 384 -31.46 15.54 39.70
CA PHE A 384 -32.00 14.17 39.62
C PHE A 384 -32.67 13.66 40.91
N GLY A 385 -33.37 14.52 41.66
CA GLY A 385 -33.88 14.21 43.00
C GLY A 385 -34.90 13.04 43.12
N VAL A 386 -34.42 11.79 43.12
CA VAL A 386 -35.06 10.59 43.71
C VAL A 386 -33.98 9.62 44.25
N SER A 387 -34.27 8.97 45.37
CA SER A 387 -33.36 8.21 46.23
C SER A 387 -32.93 6.80 45.75
N ARG A 388 -31.71 6.41 46.19
CA ARG A 388 -31.13 5.07 46.48
C ARG A 388 -31.88 3.77 46.04
N ALA A 389 -31.02 2.83 45.59
CA ALA A 389 -31.11 1.34 45.60
C ALA A 389 -31.23 0.72 44.17
N ARG A 390 -30.53 -0.37 43.81
CA ARG A 390 -29.72 -1.35 44.58
C ARG A 390 -28.37 -1.68 43.90
N ARG A 391 -27.41 -2.15 44.70
CA ARG A 391 -26.16 -2.85 44.33
C ARG A 391 -26.39 -4.37 44.35
N PHE A 392 -25.53 -5.16 43.69
CA PHE A 392 -25.02 -6.52 43.98
C PHE A 392 -24.43 -7.06 42.66
N ASP A 393 -23.11 -7.10 42.45
CA ASP A 393 -22.10 -8.11 42.88
C ASP A 393 -22.30 -9.46 42.12
N TYR A 394 -21.31 -10.34 41.82
CA TYR A 394 -20.12 -10.76 42.58
C TYR A 394 -19.16 -11.63 41.70
N LEU A 395 -17.90 -11.79 42.17
CA LEU A 395 -16.85 -12.82 41.91
C LEU A 395 -15.81 -12.50 40.81
N SER A 396 -14.47 -12.49 40.98
CA SER A 396 -13.46 -12.96 41.99
C SER A 396 -12.77 -14.32 41.73
N SER A 397 -11.48 -14.25 41.36
CA SER A 397 -10.39 -15.25 41.49
C SER A 397 -9.10 -14.52 41.03
N ASP A 398 -7.94 -14.56 41.69
CA ASP A 398 -7.40 -15.54 42.64
C ASP A 398 -6.75 -14.91 43.89
N ASP A 399 -6.80 -15.64 45.01
CA ASP A 399 -5.81 -15.59 46.10
C ASP A 399 -4.52 -16.34 45.65
N GLY A 400 -3.30 -16.07 46.10
CA GLY A 400 -2.82 -15.17 47.14
C GLY A 400 -1.61 -15.82 47.84
N ARG A 401 -0.67 -15.01 48.35
CA ARG A 401 0.14 -15.30 49.57
C ARG A 401 1.07 -14.14 49.90
N SER A 402 0.93 -13.65 51.12
CA SER A 402 1.91 -12.83 51.83
C SER A 402 3.09 -13.67 52.31
N ASP A 403 4.21 -13.02 52.59
CA ASP A 403 4.81 -13.11 53.93
C ASP A 403 5.44 -11.76 54.31
N ASN A 404 5.47 -11.47 55.61
CA ASN A 404 5.90 -10.19 56.18
C ASN A 404 7.41 -10.15 56.43
N ASP A 405 7.95 -8.93 56.52
CA ASP A 405 8.54 -8.34 57.75
C ASP A 405 9.45 -7.16 57.34
N SER A 406 9.11 -5.92 57.68
CA SER A 406 9.51 -5.18 58.90
C SER A 406 10.99 -4.70 58.83
N ALA A 407 11.38 -3.51 59.29
CA ALA A 407 10.66 -2.41 59.96
C ALA A 407 11.30 -1.05 59.61
N GLU A 408 10.71 0.04 60.12
CA GLU A 408 11.29 1.31 60.59
C GLU A 408 12.67 1.82 60.09
N ALA A 409 12.97 3.11 59.95
CA ALA A 409 12.27 4.40 59.96
C ALA A 409 13.36 5.50 60.07
N THR A 410 12.96 6.76 59.89
CA THR A 410 13.65 7.99 60.35
C THR A 410 14.89 8.54 59.62
N ASN A 411 14.67 9.75 59.09
CA ASN A 411 15.47 10.98 59.29
C ASN A 411 16.85 11.17 58.66
N GLY A 412 17.04 12.41 58.21
CA GLY A 412 18.23 13.17 58.63
C GLY A 412 19.05 13.80 57.53
N SER A 413 18.49 14.76 56.79
CA SER A 413 19.30 15.74 56.07
C SER A 413 20.04 16.68 57.04
N ILE A 414 21.27 17.09 56.69
CA ILE A 414 21.81 18.47 56.78
C ILE A 414 23.31 18.48 56.42
N GLY A 415 23.67 19.38 55.51
CA GLY A 415 24.91 20.16 55.53
C GLY A 415 26.18 19.51 54.95
N GLN A 416 27.16 20.27 54.48
CA GLN A 416 27.24 21.72 54.24
C GLN A 416 28.45 21.99 53.32
N ASP A 417 28.48 23.14 52.63
CA ASP A 417 29.65 23.94 52.19
C ASP A 417 30.87 23.21 51.53
N SER A 418 31.42 23.64 50.40
CA SER A 418 31.97 24.99 50.20
C SER A 418 32.49 25.22 48.75
N ASP A 419 32.51 26.50 48.36
CA ASP A 419 33.12 27.13 47.16
C ASP A 419 34.67 27.31 47.35
N PRO A 420 35.48 28.03 46.53
CA PRO A 420 35.35 28.55 45.14
C PRO A 420 36.64 28.35 44.25
N GLY A 421 36.70 28.97 43.06
CA GLY A 421 37.95 29.38 42.37
C GLY A 421 38.04 28.97 40.88
N GLU A 422 37.60 29.80 39.93
CA GLU A 422 38.35 30.91 39.27
C GLU A 422 39.43 30.50 38.25
N HIS A 423 39.18 30.71 36.94
CA HIS A 423 39.90 31.72 36.14
C HIS A 423 39.30 31.90 34.72
N SER A 424 39.34 33.15 34.23
CA SER A 424 39.03 33.58 32.86
C SER A 424 40.27 33.61 31.97
N ASP A 425 40.12 33.78 30.64
CA ASP A 425 40.63 34.99 29.92
C ASP A 425 40.43 34.99 28.38
N GLU A 426 40.39 36.23 27.84
CA GLU A 426 39.98 36.73 26.52
C GLU A 426 41.19 37.41 25.80
N VAL A 427 41.33 37.58 24.46
CA VAL A 427 40.55 37.29 23.23
C VAL A 427 41.56 36.95 22.08
N ASP A 428 41.11 36.62 20.84
CA ASP A 428 41.41 37.36 19.57
C ASP A 428 41.42 36.52 18.26
N ASP A 429 41.09 37.21 17.15
CA ASP A 429 40.88 36.76 15.76
C ASP A 429 41.76 37.65 14.81
N PRO A 430 41.54 37.78 13.48
CA PRO A 430 41.53 36.82 12.35
C PRO A 430 42.78 36.98 11.42
N PHE A 431 42.90 36.17 10.36
CA PHE A 431 43.57 36.61 9.10
C PHE A 431 42.98 35.99 7.81
N ASP A 432 42.89 36.82 6.77
CA ASP A 432 42.35 36.59 5.41
C ASP A 432 43.47 36.61 4.34
N PHE A 433 43.28 36.02 3.16
CA PHE A 433 43.82 36.51 1.87
C PHE A 433 43.26 35.80 0.60
N ASP A 434 42.08 36.24 0.14
CA ASP A 434 41.79 36.86 -1.17
C ASP A 434 42.34 36.35 -2.56
N LYS A 435 41.43 36.46 -3.56
CA LYS A 435 41.63 36.80 -5.02
C LYS A 435 42.21 35.82 -6.06
N ARG A 436 41.37 35.43 -7.05
CA ARG A 436 41.31 36.04 -8.43
C ARG A 436 40.24 35.43 -9.37
N ARG A 437 39.72 36.29 -10.28
CA ARG A 437 38.88 36.04 -11.48
C ARG A 437 39.71 36.49 -12.72
N PRO A 438 39.41 36.17 -14.01
CA PRO A 438 38.23 36.75 -14.72
C PRO A 438 37.68 36.01 -15.97
N HIS A 439 36.66 36.61 -16.62
CA HIS A 439 36.11 36.47 -18.01
C HIS A 439 36.06 35.08 -18.70
N GLY A 440 35.02 34.66 -19.44
CA GLY A 440 33.80 35.31 -19.95
C GLY A 440 33.59 34.95 -21.43
N LEU A 441 32.35 34.66 -21.89
CA LEU A 441 31.90 34.67 -23.31
C LEU A 441 30.40 34.29 -23.44
N LYS A 442 29.67 35.02 -24.29
CA LYS A 442 28.41 34.66 -25.00
C LYS A 442 28.70 34.81 -26.51
N PRO A 443 28.07 34.05 -27.43
CA PRO A 443 26.75 34.41 -28.01
C PRO A 443 25.82 33.17 -28.12
N GLN A 444 24.49 33.21 -28.28
CA GLN A 444 23.57 34.04 -29.07
C GLN A 444 23.53 33.70 -30.58
N ASN A 445 22.46 33.00 -30.99
CA ASN A 445 21.68 33.08 -32.25
C ASN A 445 20.53 32.06 -32.10
N ASP A 446 19.23 32.36 -32.19
CA ASP A 446 18.39 33.14 -33.13
C ASP A 446 17.91 32.38 -34.38
N TYR A 447 16.57 32.40 -34.52
CA TYR A 447 15.70 32.36 -35.71
C TYR A 447 15.15 31.06 -36.35
N LYS A 448 13.82 30.95 -36.18
CA LYS A 448 12.73 30.79 -37.19
C LYS A 448 12.42 29.45 -37.87
N ASP A 449 11.19 29.00 -37.62
CA ASP A 449 10.07 28.88 -38.58
C ASP A 449 10.40 28.66 -40.07
N LEU A 450 9.89 27.55 -40.61
CA LEU A 450 9.26 27.52 -41.92
C LEU A 450 7.95 26.69 -41.88
N HIS A 451 7.01 27.10 -42.72
CA HIS A 451 5.63 26.61 -42.83
C HIS A 451 5.48 25.46 -43.85
N GLU A 452 4.22 25.11 -44.13
CA GLU A 452 3.69 24.33 -45.27
C GLU A 452 3.65 22.82 -44.99
N ASP A 453 2.52 22.21 -44.62
CA ASP A 453 1.14 22.23 -45.15
C ASP A 453 1.03 21.48 -46.49
N GLU A 454 0.52 20.25 -46.45
CA GLU A 454 -0.32 19.72 -47.51
C GLU A 454 -1.21 18.57 -47.02
N THR A 455 -2.42 18.51 -47.57
CA THR A 455 -3.47 17.55 -47.23
C THR A 455 -3.45 16.34 -48.18
N LEU A 456 -4.14 15.25 -47.82
CA LEU A 456 -4.97 14.46 -48.74
C LEU A 456 -5.64 13.27 -48.02
N GLU A 457 -6.98 13.20 -48.07
CA GLU A 457 -7.72 11.93 -47.96
C GLU A 457 -7.55 11.12 -49.27
N PRO A 458 -7.95 9.84 -49.29
CA PRO A 458 -9.26 9.60 -49.90
C PRO A 458 -10.14 8.54 -49.20
N SER A 459 -11.43 8.59 -49.53
CA SER A 459 -12.49 7.67 -49.10
C SER A 459 -13.05 6.86 -50.29
N LEU A 460 -14.05 5.98 -50.02
CA LEU A 460 -14.85 5.18 -50.97
C LEU A 460 -14.15 3.90 -51.51
N THR A 461 -14.82 2.76 -51.77
CA THR A 461 -16.26 2.42 -51.79
C THR A 461 -16.54 0.93 -51.53
N GLU A 462 -17.82 0.57 -51.46
CA GLU A 462 -18.43 -0.75 -51.21
C GLU A 462 -18.08 -1.87 -52.22
N ASN A 463 -18.31 -3.13 -51.83
CA ASN A 463 -18.75 -4.17 -52.77
C ASN A 463 -19.62 -5.25 -52.09
N GLN A 464 -20.55 -5.87 -52.83
CA GLN A 464 -21.61 -6.77 -52.31
C GLN A 464 -21.39 -8.25 -52.69
N GLY A 465 -22.13 -9.16 -52.02
CA GLY A 465 -22.29 -10.59 -52.37
C GLY A 465 -21.49 -11.54 -51.47
N GLY A 466 -21.96 -12.75 -51.11
CA GLY A 466 -23.22 -13.43 -51.45
C GLY A 466 -23.45 -14.67 -50.55
N GLU A 467 -24.52 -15.44 -50.80
CA GLU A 467 -25.06 -16.48 -49.91
C GLU A 467 -24.22 -17.78 -49.82
N GLY A 468 -24.42 -18.56 -48.74
CA GLY A 468 -23.90 -19.93 -48.62
C GLY A 468 -24.48 -20.70 -47.42
N ARG A 469 -25.49 -21.56 -47.66
CA ARG A 469 -26.10 -22.43 -46.63
C ARG A 469 -25.28 -23.70 -46.40
N GLY A 470 -25.33 -24.27 -45.18
CA GLY A 470 -24.84 -25.63 -44.93
C GLY A 470 -24.93 -26.05 -43.47
N GLY A 471 -26.06 -26.66 -43.07
CA GLY A 471 -26.21 -27.28 -41.75
C GLY A 471 -26.22 -28.80 -41.83
N SER A 472 -25.68 -29.48 -40.82
CA SER A 472 -25.88 -30.91 -40.58
C SER A 472 -26.04 -31.16 -39.07
N HIS A 473 -27.00 -32.01 -38.71
CA HIS A 473 -27.50 -32.18 -37.35
C HIS A 473 -27.55 -33.67 -36.98
N MET A 474 -27.47 -33.99 -35.67
CA MET A 474 -27.77 -35.30 -35.04
C MET A 474 -26.77 -36.46 -35.29
N PRO A 475 -26.76 -37.51 -34.42
CA PRO A 475 -27.63 -37.78 -33.25
C PRO A 475 -26.92 -37.94 -31.89
N ARG A 476 -27.71 -38.13 -30.82
CA ARG A 476 -27.31 -38.44 -29.44
C ARG A 476 -27.64 -39.90 -29.05
N ARG A 477 -27.09 -40.33 -27.88
CA ARG A 477 -27.48 -41.45 -26.97
C ARG A 477 -26.90 -42.85 -27.26
N PRO A 478 -26.78 -43.73 -26.24
CA PRO A 478 -27.35 -43.65 -24.88
C PRO A 478 -26.34 -43.67 -23.70
N GLU A 479 -26.88 -43.64 -22.49
CA GLU A 479 -26.18 -43.62 -21.19
C GLU A 479 -25.49 -44.96 -20.84
N PHE A 480 -24.44 -44.91 -20.02
CA PHE A 480 -24.10 -46.00 -19.09
C PHE A 480 -23.77 -45.40 -17.72
N THR A 481 -24.47 -45.88 -16.68
CA THR A 481 -24.32 -45.46 -15.30
C THR A 481 -23.33 -46.35 -14.56
N THR A 482 -22.35 -45.75 -13.88
CA THR A 482 -21.72 -46.36 -12.70
C THR A 482 -21.46 -45.28 -11.66
N SER A 483 -22.24 -45.33 -10.58
CA SER A 483 -22.07 -44.53 -9.37
C SER A 483 -21.11 -45.21 -8.41
N LEU A 484 -20.05 -44.52 -8.01
CA LEU A 484 -19.44 -44.69 -6.69
C LEU A 484 -19.12 -43.30 -6.15
N GLU A 485 -19.54 -43.08 -4.91
CA GLU A 485 -19.42 -41.80 -4.21
C GLU A 485 -18.06 -41.71 -3.53
N ASP A 486 -17.39 -40.56 -3.65
CA ASP A 486 -16.66 -40.01 -2.50
C ASP A 486 -16.57 -38.48 -2.62
N GLY A 487 -16.75 -37.77 -1.48
CA GLY A 487 -17.28 -36.41 -1.50
C GLY A 487 -16.45 -35.35 -0.79
N SER A 488 -15.63 -34.59 -1.53
CA SER A 488 -15.18 -33.25 -1.11
C SER A 488 -14.75 -32.35 -2.28
N VAL A 489 -15.70 -31.97 -3.15
CA VAL A 489 -15.40 -31.05 -4.27
C VAL A 489 -15.18 -29.63 -3.77
N ALA A 490 -13.91 -29.21 -3.71
CA ALA A 490 -13.54 -27.81 -3.59
C ALA A 490 -14.11 -27.01 -4.78
N ARG A 491 -14.98 -26.03 -4.50
CA ARG A 491 -15.52 -25.14 -5.53
C ARG A 491 -14.45 -24.17 -6.02
N SER A 492 -13.77 -24.53 -7.09
CA SER A 492 -12.96 -23.59 -7.89
C SER A 492 -13.82 -22.39 -8.30
N MET A 493 -13.52 -21.21 -7.74
CA MET A 493 -14.17 -19.96 -8.15
C MET A 493 -13.63 -19.52 -9.50
N VAL A 494 -14.45 -19.65 -10.54
CA VAL A 494 -14.18 -19.10 -11.86
C VAL A 494 -14.08 -17.57 -11.75
N ILE A 495 -12.88 -17.02 -11.95
CA ILE A 495 -12.69 -15.58 -12.15
C ILE A 495 -13.41 -15.21 -13.46
N LYS A 496 -14.57 -14.55 -13.35
CA LYS A 496 -15.24 -13.98 -14.51
C LYS A 496 -14.38 -12.86 -15.07
N SER A 497 -14.02 -12.95 -16.35
CA SER A 497 -13.43 -11.83 -17.09
C SER A 497 -14.36 -10.63 -17.04
N ILE A 498 -13.97 -9.57 -16.32
CA ILE A 498 -14.77 -8.35 -16.19
C ILE A 498 -14.67 -7.55 -17.50
N SER A 499 -15.80 -7.35 -18.18
CA SER A 499 -15.85 -6.56 -19.40
C SER A 499 -16.03 -5.07 -19.08
N PHE A 500 -15.01 -4.26 -19.35
CA PHE A 500 -15.07 -2.82 -19.07
C PHE A 500 -15.88 -2.03 -20.11
N GLU A 501 -16.60 -1.02 -19.64
CA GLU A 501 -17.28 -0.01 -20.45
C GLU A 501 -16.24 1.00 -20.99
N ARG A 502 -16.05 1.01 -22.31
CA ARG A 502 -15.11 1.92 -23.00
C ARG A 502 -15.79 3.10 -23.68
N ALA A 503 -17.12 3.10 -23.78
CA ALA A 503 -17.87 4.19 -24.38
C ALA A 503 -18.08 5.33 -23.36
N PRO A 504 -18.08 6.61 -23.80
CA PRO A 504 -18.43 7.73 -22.93
C PRO A 504 -19.82 7.57 -22.29
N PRO A 505 -20.00 8.01 -21.03
CA PRO A 505 -21.20 7.71 -20.26
C PRO A 505 -22.45 8.41 -20.81
N ARG A 506 -23.50 7.62 -21.08
CA ARG A 506 -24.76 8.10 -21.69
C ARG A 506 -25.83 8.37 -20.63
N TRP A 507 -25.52 9.28 -19.70
CA TRP A 507 -26.30 9.61 -18.50
C TRP A 507 -27.81 9.83 -18.70
N ASN A 508 -28.22 10.31 -19.87
CA ASN A 508 -29.60 10.70 -20.16
C ASN A 508 -30.29 9.75 -21.16
N THR A 509 -29.63 8.66 -21.57
CA THR A 509 -30.22 7.64 -22.45
C THR A 509 -31.05 6.65 -21.62
N PRO A 510 -32.35 6.49 -21.88
CA PRO A 510 -33.20 5.52 -21.15
C PRO A 510 -32.62 4.10 -21.21
N GLY A 511 -32.58 3.43 -20.05
CA GLY A 511 -32.07 2.07 -19.92
C GLY A 511 -30.55 1.90 -20.01
N TRP A 512 -29.76 2.97 -20.16
CA TRP A 512 -28.30 2.86 -20.18
C TRP A 512 -27.70 2.55 -18.79
N LEU A 513 -28.23 3.15 -17.73
CA LEU A 513 -28.09 2.64 -16.36
C LEU A 513 -29.06 1.45 -16.22
N ASP A 514 -28.55 0.25 -16.48
CA ASP A 514 -29.28 -1.00 -16.69
C ASP A 514 -29.42 -1.86 -15.41
N LYS A 515 -28.67 -1.56 -14.35
CA LYS A 515 -28.83 -2.16 -13.02
C LYS A 515 -29.65 -1.23 -12.12
N LYS A 516 -30.66 -1.76 -11.42
CA LYS A 516 -31.35 -1.05 -10.33
C LYS A 516 -31.05 -1.72 -9.00
N LEU A 517 -30.72 -0.90 -8.01
CA LEU A 517 -30.37 -1.31 -6.65
C LEU A 517 -31.32 -0.64 -5.66
N THR A 518 -31.76 -1.39 -4.66
CA THR A 518 -32.30 -0.82 -3.43
C THR A 518 -31.26 -1.09 -2.36
N THR A 519 -30.76 -0.04 -1.72
CA THR A 519 -29.61 -0.13 -0.80
C THR A 519 -29.95 0.46 0.56
N GLU A 520 -29.32 -0.09 1.60
CA GLU A 520 -29.32 0.47 2.95
C GLU A 520 -27.88 0.53 3.46
N GLY A 521 -27.57 1.44 4.38
CA GLY A 521 -26.20 1.56 4.92
C GLY A 521 -25.97 2.84 5.73
N PHE A 522 -24.75 3.35 5.68
CA PHE A 522 -24.24 4.41 6.54
C PHE A 522 -23.60 5.56 5.76
N CYS A 523 -23.81 6.78 6.27
CA CYS A 523 -23.15 8.01 5.84
C CYS A 523 -22.68 8.79 7.07
N LEU A 524 -21.94 9.88 6.87
CA LEU A 524 -21.64 10.84 7.93
C LEU A 524 -22.90 11.54 8.45
N ASP A 525 -23.08 11.59 9.78
CA ASP A 525 -24.14 12.39 10.39
C ASP A 525 -23.72 13.86 10.54
N LEU A 526 -24.33 14.74 9.73
CA LEU A 526 -24.09 16.19 9.81
C LEU A 526 -24.76 16.89 11.00
N SER A 527 -25.70 16.25 11.71
CA SER A 527 -26.46 16.91 12.79
C SER A 527 -25.59 17.32 13.99
N VAL A 528 -24.34 16.84 14.03
CA VAL A 528 -23.37 17.06 15.11
C VAL A 528 -22.28 18.09 14.73
N TYR A 529 -22.39 18.78 13.58
CA TYR A 529 -21.37 19.71 13.08
C TYR A 529 -21.55 21.14 13.61
N GLY A 530 -20.64 21.57 14.48
CA GLY A 530 -20.56 22.90 15.09
C GLY A 530 -19.14 23.22 15.60
N ALA A 531 -19.02 24.25 16.43
CA ALA A 531 -17.73 24.61 17.04
C ALA A 531 -17.30 23.53 18.05
N GLY A 532 -16.14 22.90 17.81
CA GLY A 532 -15.62 21.78 18.63
C GLY A 532 -15.85 20.38 18.04
N THR A 533 -16.52 20.24 16.88
CA THR A 533 -16.71 18.92 16.25
C THR A 533 -15.40 18.25 15.86
N LEU A 534 -14.42 19.01 15.35
CA LEU A 534 -13.10 18.46 15.03
C LEU A 534 -12.41 17.95 16.30
N ASP A 535 -12.41 18.72 17.39
CA ASP A 535 -11.78 18.31 18.65
C ASP A 535 -12.42 17.02 19.19
N ALA A 536 -13.75 16.92 19.20
CA ALA A 536 -14.45 15.70 19.60
C ALA A 536 -14.09 14.48 18.72
N MET A 537 -13.92 14.66 17.40
CA MET A 537 -13.48 13.59 16.49
C MET A 537 -11.99 13.24 16.65
N LEU A 538 -11.16 14.19 17.07
CA LEU A 538 -9.76 13.94 17.41
C LEU A 538 -9.62 13.15 18.71
N ASP A 539 -10.53 13.30 19.66
CA ASP A 539 -10.52 12.55 20.93
C ASP A 539 -10.82 11.04 20.73
N ASN A 540 -11.82 10.67 19.90
CA ASN A 540 -12.22 9.27 19.72
C ASN A 540 -12.99 9.02 18.40
N ASP A 541 -12.74 7.89 17.72
CA ASP A 541 -13.45 7.51 16.48
C ASP A 541 -14.95 7.25 16.68
N GLU A 542 -15.39 6.90 17.90
CA GLU A 542 -16.81 6.81 18.24
C GLU A 542 -17.53 8.16 18.17
N ASN A 543 -16.82 9.29 18.27
CA ASN A 543 -17.40 10.62 18.12
C ASN A 543 -17.65 10.99 16.65
N ILE A 544 -17.09 10.22 15.70
CA ILE A 544 -17.42 10.30 14.28
C ILE A 544 -18.75 9.56 14.05
N LYS A 545 -19.85 10.24 14.36
CA LYS A 545 -21.21 9.67 14.28
C LYS A 545 -21.64 9.42 12.84
N LEU A 546 -22.24 8.25 12.61
CA LEU A 546 -22.75 7.82 11.31
C LEU A 546 -24.28 7.76 11.33
N GLY A 547 -24.90 8.32 10.30
CA GLY A 547 -26.34 8.28 10.07
C GLY A 547 -26.72 7.18 9.09
N LEU A 548 -27.92 6.62 9.26
CA LEU A 548 -28.48 5.63 8.32
C LEU A 548 -28.88 6.28 6.99
N VAL A 549 -28.74 5.52 5.90
CA VAL A 549 -29.22 5.87 4.56
C VAL A 549 -29.97 4.70 3.92
N LYS A 550 -31.01 5.02 3.15
CA LYS A 550 -31.78 4.09 2.32
C LYS A 550 -31.98 4.73 0.94
N LEU A 551 -31.39 4.14 -0.09
CA LEU A 551 -31.32 4.74 -1.43
C LEU A 551 -31.71 3.74 -2.51
N ASP A 552 -32.53 4.18 -3.47
CA ASP A 552 -32.71 3.48 -4.73
C ASP A 552 -31.73 4.07 -5.76
N ILE A 553 -30.86 3.23 -6.34
CA ILE A 553 -29.74 3.66 -7.21
C ILE A 553 -29.88 2.99 -8.57
N ASN A 554 -29.78 3.79 -9.64
CA ASN A 554 -29.61 3.29 -11.00
C ASN A 554 -28.11 3.26 -11.30
N ALA A 555 -27.58 2.10 -11.70
CA ALA A 555 -26.16 1.88 -11.94
C ALA A 555 -25.92 1.21 -13.30
N ARG A 556 -24.70 1.35 -13.82
CA ARG A 556 -24.24 0.61 -15.00
C ARG A 556 -23.81 -0.79 -14.58
N SER A 557 -24.24 -1.82 -15.30
CA SER A 557 -23.86 -3.22 -15.07
C SER A 557 -22.39 -3.51 -15.37
N LYS A 558 -21.79 -2.72 -16.27
CA LYS A 558 -20.37 -2.76 -16.63
C LYS A 558 -19.60 -1.68 -15.88
N SER A 559 -18.56 -2.09 -15.17
CA SER A 559 -17.53 -1.19 -14.63
C SER A 559 -16.80 -0.47 -15.76
N PHE A 560 -16.36 0.77 -15.55
CA PHE A 560 -15.56 1.54 -16.52
C PHE A 560 -14.09 1.66 -16.10
N ALA A 561 -13.79 1.45 -14.82
CA ALA A 561 -12.43 1.47 -14.27
C ALA A 561 -12.27 0.42 -13.15
N GLU A 562 -11.02 0.14 -12.80
CA GLU A 562 -10.64 -0.66 -11.63
C GLU A 562 -9.41 -0.04 -10.94
N GLY A 563 -9.36 -0.16 -9.61
CA GLY A 563 -8.15 0.07 -8.81
C GLY A 563 -7.51 -1.26 -8.41
N SER A 564 -6.68 -1.28 -7.38
CA SER A 564 -6.11 -2.51 -6.79
C SER A 564 -7.23 -3.45 -6.32
N SER A 565 -7.99 -3.04 -5.29
CA SER A 565 -8.95 -3.90 -4.58
C SER A 565 -10.42 -3.69 -4.99
N ARG A 566 -10.73 -2.71 -5.86
CA ARG A 566 -12.11 -2.33 -6.24
C ARG A 566 -12.30 -2.20 -7.75
N VAL A 567 -13.54 -2.40 -8.20
CA VAL A 567 -14.03 -2.01 -9.54
C VAL A 567 -15.05 -0.87 -9.43
N VAL A 568 -15.14 -0.02 -10.46
CA VAL A 568 -15.91 1.22 -10.43
C VAL A 568 -16.92 1.27 -11.58
N ALA A 569 -18.20 1.50 -11.27
CA ALA A 569 -19.28 1.63 -12.23
C ALA A 569 -19.96 3.01 -12.13
N TYR A 570 -20.53 3.49 -13.24
CA TYR A 570 -21.32 4.72 -13.25
C TYR A 570 -22.64 4.53 -12.49
N ALA A 571 -23.04 5.48 -11.66
CA ALA A 571 -24.25 5.41 -10.86
C ALA A 571 -24.96 6.76 -10.69
N ARG A 572 -26.24 6.71 -10.37
CA ARG A 572 -27.11 7.86 -10.06
C ARG A 572 -28.25 7.43 -9.14
N PRO A 573 -28.35 7.96 -7.90
CA PRO A 573 -29.54 7.84 -7.06
C PRO A 573 -30.81 8.31 -7.80
N ALA A 574 -31.96 7.71 -7.50
CA ALA A 574 -33.17 7.79 -8.32
C ALA A 574 -33.79 9.20 -8.51
N ALA A 575 -33.58 10.15 -7.58
CA ALA A 575 -34.18 11.48 -7.62
C ALA A 575 -33.20 12.60 -8.05
N THR A 576 -31.91 12.45 -7.82
CA THR A 576 -30.88 13.42 -8.19
C THR A 576 -30.47 13.33 -9.66
N THR A 577 -30.15 14.47 -10.27
CA THR A 577 -29.52 14.54 -11.59
C THR A 577 -27.98 14.47 -11.53
N SER A 578 -27.41 14.61 -10.32
CA SER A 578 -25.97 14.53 -10.07
C SER A 578 -25.39 13.17 -10.53
N LYS A 579 -24.09 13.15 -10.83
CA LYS A 579 -23.37 11.97 -11.29
C LYS A 579 -22.60 11.34 -10.13
N PHE A 580 -22.67 10.02 -10.00
CA PHE A 580 -21.96 9.26 -8.96
C PHE A 580 -21.17 8.11 -9.58
N VAL A 581 -20.25 7.56 -8.79
CA VAL A 581 -19.62 6.27 -9.02
C VAL A 581 -20.00 5.31 -7.90
N LEU A 582 -20.18 4.06 -8.26
CA LEU A 582 -20.39 2.95 -7.35
C LEU A 582 -19.13 2.07 -7.39
N LYS A 583 -18.42 1.97 -6.27
CA LYS A 583 -17.26 1.09 -6.10
C LYS A 583 -17.71 -0.22 -5.43
N SER A 584 -17.15 -1.34 -5.84
CA SER A 584 -17.33 -2.66 -5.20
C SER A 584 -16.00 -3.40 -5.11
N PHE A 585 -15.78 -4.17 -4.04
CA PHE A 585 -14.55 -4.95 -3.89
C PHE A 585 -14.44 -6.07 -4.95
N LYS A 586 -13.20 -6.40 -5.32
CA LYS A 586 -12.87 -7.54 -6.20
C LYS A 586 -12.88 -8.88 -5.44
N HIS A 587 -12.61 -8.84 -4.14
CA HIS A 587 -12.45 -9.99 -3.27
C HIS A 587 -13.41 -9.90 -2.07
N THR A 588 -13.83 -11.05 -1.54
CA THR A 588 -14.84 -11.15 -0.46
C THR A 588 -14.25 -11.04 0.95
N GLU A 589 -12.96 -10.71 1.07
CA GLU A 589 -12.25 -10.58 2.34
C GLU A 589 -12.50 -9.22 3.04
N TYR A 590 -12.86 -8.19 2.27
CA TYR A 590 -13.19 -6.86 2.79
C TYR A 590 -14.65 -6.79 3.26
N GLY A 591 -14.85 -6.42 4.52
CA GLY A 591 -16.16 -6.34 5.14
C GLY A 591 -16.72 -4.91 5.23
N ILE A 592 -17.95 -4.82 5.75
CA ILE A 592 -18.59 -3.53 6.05
C ILE A 592 -17.78 -2.67 7.03
N ALA A 593 -16.99 -3.30 7.92
CA ALA A 593 -16.13 -2.61 8.88
C ALA A 593 -15.05 -1.75 8.19
N ASN A 594 -14.41 -2.25 7.13
CA ASN A 594 -13.41 -1.51 6.36
C ASN A 594 -14.03 -0.27 5.69
N LEU A 595 -15.25 -0.39 5.14
CA LEU A 595 -15.98 0.73 4.54
C LEU A 595 -16.44 1.75 5.60
N ILE A 596 -16.87 1.29 6.79
CA ILE A 596 -17.23 2.16 7.91
C ILE A 596 -16.02 2.99 8.37
N GLU A 597 -14.83 2.37 8.40
CA GLU A 597 -13.60 3.08 8.78
C GLU A 597 -13.17 4.10 7.71
N GLU A 598 -13.25 3.77 6.42
CA GLU A 598 -13.03 4.71 5.32
C GLU A 598 -13.97 5.93 5.39
N VAL A 599 -15.27 5.71 5.64
CA VAL A 599 -16.26 6.78 5.84
C VAL A 599 -15.88 7.66 7.03
N ARG A 600 -15.35 7.08 8.12
CA ARG A 600 -14.86 7.84 9.28
C ARG A 600 -13.59 8.64 8.99
N MET A 601 -12.60 8.05 8.33
CA MET A 601 -11.37 8.74 7.91
C MET A 601 -11.70 9.96 7.05
N GLN A 602 -12.59 9.77 6.06
CA GLN A 602 -12.98 10.82 5.13
C GLN A 602 -13.83 11.92 5.80
N ALA A 603 -14.64 11.55 6.79
CA ALA A 603 -15.34 12.50 7.66
C ALA A 603 -14.39 13.37 8.49
N LEU A 604 -13.35 12.77 9.09
CA LEU A 604 -12.32 13.51 9.83
C LEU A 604 -11.51 14.44 8.90
N CYS A 605 -11.15 13.97 7.70
CA CYS A 605 -10.51 14.82 6.68
C CYS A 605 -11.39 16.02 6.28
N LYS A 606 -12.70 15.82 6.13
CA LYS A 606 -13.66 16.91 5.87
C LYS A 606 -13.80 17.87 7.07
N ALA A 607 -13.74 17.37 8.31
CA ALA A 607 -13.74 18.21 9.51
C ALA A 607 -12.49 19.11 9.58
N PHE A 608 -11.30 18.56 9.29
CA PHE A 608 -10.08 19.37 9.12
C PHE A 608 -10.23 20.40 7.98
N ALA A 609 -10.82 20.03 6.84
CA ALA A 609 -11.01 20.93 5.70
C ALA A 609 -11.98 22.09 6.03
N LEU A 610 -13.02 21.87 6.83
CA LEU A 610 -13.92 22.92 7.30
C LEU A 610 -13.16 24.02 8.06
N GLU A 611 -12.36 23.63 9.07
CA GLU A 611 -11.56 24.59 9.84
C GLU A 611 -10.48 25.27 8.99
N PHE A 612 -9.74 24.49 8.19
CA PHE A 612 -8.71 25.01 7.30
C PHE A 612 -9.25 26.09 6.35
N ASN A 613 -10.39 25.83 5.70
CA ASN A 613 -11.07 26.79 4.84
C ASN A 613 -11.64 28.01 5.59
N GLY A 614 -11.92 27.88 6.89
CA GLY A 614 -12.28 29.00 7.75
C GLY A 614 -11.09 29.92 8.04
N LEU A 615 -9.88 29.37 8.10
CA LEU A 615 -8.62 30.06 8.34
C LEU A 615 -8.04 30.70 7.06
N ILE A 616 -8.05 30.00 5.92
CA ILE A 616 -7.50 30.53 4.66
C ILE A 616 -8.51 31.37 3.87
N LYS A 617 -8.11 32.56 3.43
CA LYS A 617 -8.95 33.45 2.60
C LYS A 617 -8.88 33.09 1.11
N SER A 618 -9.00 31.79 0.79
CA SER A 618 -9.00 31.32 -0.61
C SER A 618 -10.29 31.70 -1.34
N SER A 619 -10.16 31.96 -2.65
CA SER A 619 -11.28 32.04 -3.59
C SER A 619 -11.82 30.66 -3.99
N GLN A 620 -11.00 29.61 -3.82
CA GLN A 620 -11.34 28.22 -4.09
C GLN A 620 -11.00 27.37 -2.84
N PRO A 621 -11.96 27.15 -1.93
CA PRO A 621 -11.74 26.32 -0.75
C PRO A 621 -11.52 24.86 -1.16
N ILE A 622 -10.69 24.12 -0.43
CA ILE A 622 -10.53 22.68 -0.67
C ILE A 622 -11.74 21.91 -0.15
N ASP A 623 -12.02 20.74 -0.69
CA ASP A 623 -13.07 19.86 -0.18
C ASP A 623 -12.67 18.39 -0.36
N PHE A 624 -13.23 17.53 0.47
CA PHE A 624 -13.21 16.08 0.27
C PHE A 624 -14.58 15.63 -0.24
N ILE A 625 -14.63 14.70 -1.19
CA ILE A 625 -15.91 14.10 -1.58
C ILE A 625 -16.54 13.36 -0.38
N THR A 626 -17.83 13.04 -0.47
CA THR A 626 -18.49 12.16 0.51
C THR A 626 -18.48 10.72 0.02
N THR A 627 -18.24 9.78 0.92
CA THR A 627 -18.35 8.35 0.67
C THR A 627 -19.47 7.80 1.54
N LEU A 628 -20.34 7.00 0.94
CA LEU A 628 -21.40 6.28 1.65
C LEU A 628 -21.09 4.78 1.61
N CYS A 629 -21.18 4.11 2.75
CA CYS A 629 -21.11 2.65 2.85
C CYS A 629 -22.52 2.09 2.65
N LEU A 630 -22.70 1.15 1.71
CA LEU A 630 -24.00 0.61 1.31
C LEU A 630 -23.97 -0.93 1.21
N GLN A 631 -25.13 -1.54 1.41
CA GLN A 631 -25.40 -2.95 1.16
C GLN A 631 -26.54 -3.09 0.13
N ASP A 632 -26.37 -3.99 -0.85
CA ASP A 632 -27.40 -4.30 -1.85
C ASP A 632 -28.50 -5.20 -1.26
N MET A 633 -29.71 -4.63 -1.11
CA MET A 633 -30.89 -5.30 -0.54
C MET A 633 -31.82 -5.89 -1.62
N SER A 634 -31.38 -5.95 -2.88
CA SER A 634 -32.20 -6.51 -3.97
C SER A 634 -32.38 -8.03 -3.87
N ARG A 635 -33.55 -8.54 -4.30
CA ARG A 635 -33.87 -9.98 -4.24
C ARG A 635 -32.90 -10.78 -5.12
N GLY A 636 -32.06 -11.59 -4.48
CA GLY A 636 -31.03 -12.41 -5.14
C GLY A 636 -29.59 -11.90 -4.95
N SER A 637 -29.41 -10.75 -4.29
CA SER A 637 -28.12 -10.30 -3.74
C SER A 637 -27.53 -11.36 -2.80
N LYS A 638 -26.21 -11.54 -2.81
CA LYS A 638 -25.54 -12.43 -1.86
C LYS A 638 -25.34 -11.71 -0.53
N SER A 639 -25.44 -12.45 0.57
CA SER A 639 -24.97 -11.94 1.87
C SER A 639 -23.49 -11.59 1.76
N GLY A 640 -23.15 -10.30 1.86
CA GLY A 640 -21.78 -9.78 1.74
C GLY A 640 -21.50 -8.82 0.56
N ASP A 641 -22.47 -8.54 -0.32
CA ASP A 641 -22.27 -7.57 -1.43
C ASP A 641 -22.29 -6.11 -0.90
N TYR A 642 -21.18 -5.66 -0.31
CA TYR A 642 -20.97 -4.29 0.17
C TYR A 642 -20.39 -3.38 -0.91
N LEU A 643 -20.82 -2.11 -0.89
CA LEU A 643 -20.60 -1.12 -1.93
C LEU A 643 -20.23 0.24 -1.30
N SER A 644 -19.41 1.04 -1.99
CA SER A 644 -19.29 2.47 -1.71
C SER A 644 -19.90 3.31 -2.83
N LEU A 645 -20.60 4.39 -2.46
CA LEU A 645 -21.17 5.37 -3.38
C LEU A 645 -20.55 6.74 -3.14
N GLU A 646 -20.06 7.37 -4.20
CA GLU A 646 -19.27 8.60 -4.17
C GLU A 646 -19.63 9.53 -5.34
N PRO A 647 -19.60 10.87 -5.17
CA PRO A 647 -19.75 11.81 -6.28
C PRO A 647 -18.70 11.59 -7.38
N LEU A 648 -19.12 11.64 -8.64
CA LEU A 648 -18.18 11.62 -9.77
C LEU A 648 -17.47 12.98 -9.85
N ILE A 649 -16.14 12.97 -9.75
CA ILE A 649 -15.28 14.12 -10.04
C ILE A 649 -14.81 14.06 -11.51
N GLU A 650 -15.15 15.10 -12.29
CA GLU A 650 -14.81 15.18 -13.72
C GLU A 650 -13.63 16.14 -13.94
N GLY A 651 -12.52 15.64 -14.49
CA GLY A 651 -11.35 16.44 -14.85
C GLY A 651 -10.04 15.64 -14.76
N ASN A 652 -8.92 16.35 -14.84
CA ASN A 652 -7.58 15.74 -14.74
C ASN A 652 -7.28 15.39 -13.28
N TYR A 653 -7.07 14.10 -13.03
CA TYR A 653 -6.72 13.58 -11.70
C TYR A 653 -5.24 13.86 -11.39
N VAL A 654 -4.97 14.42 -10.22
CA VAL A 654 -3.63 14.78 -9.74
C VAL A 654 -3.44 14.22 -8.34
N LYS A 655 -2.25 13.65 -8.08
CA LYS A 655 -1.78 13.27 -6.75
C LYS A 655 -0.75 14.28 -6.27
N TYR A 656 -1.07 15.00 -5.20
CA TYR A 656 -0.29 16.10 -4.66
C TYR A 656 0.76 15.62 -3.64
N ASN A 657 0.42 14.63 -2.82
CA ASN A 657 1.37 13.90 -1.98
C ASN A 657 0.90 12.45 -1.81
N SER A 658 1.71 11.61 -1.15
CA SER A 658 1.31 10.25 -0.75
C SER A 658 1.43 10.02 0.75
N ASN A 659 0.92 8.88 1.22
CA ASN A 659 1.25 8.35 2.56
C ASN A 659 2.71 7.87 2.68
N GLY A 660 3.39 7.65 1.55
CA GLY A 660 4.84 7.40 1.48
C GLY A 660 5.65 8.65 1.12
N ALA A 661 6.90 8.45 0.72
CA ALA A 661 7.82 9.53 0.34
C ALA A 661 7.57 10.05 -1.08
N TYR A 662 6.47 10.79 -1.29
CA TYR A 662 6.18 11.52 -2.53
C TYR A 662 5.44 12.84 -2.25
N VAL A 663 5.92 13.90 -2.90
CA VAL A 663 5.30 15.23 -3.00
C VAL A 663 5.39 15.65 -4.47
N LEU A 664 4.36 16.29 -5.00
CA LEU A 664 4.33 16.80 -6.37
C LEU A 664 5.32 17.97 -6.53
N GLU A 665 6.28 17.84 -7.44
CA GLU A 665 7.31 18.86 -7.74
C GLU A 665 6.85 19.96 -8.73
N ASP A 666 5.54 20.10 -8.94
CA ASP A 666 4.95 21.11 -9.82
C ASP A 666 4.45 22.34 -9.04
N ASP A 667 5.25 23.39 -9.07
CA ASP A 667 4.93 24.70 -8.47
C ASP A 667 3.99 25.57 -9.33
N SER A 668 3.68 25.16 -10.56
CA SER A 668 2.70 25.85 -11.40
C SER A 668 1.26 25.46 -11.07
N ASN A 669 1.06 24.31 -10.40
CA ASN A 669 -0.26 23.86 -9.97
C ASN A 669 -0.74 24.64 -8.72
N PRO A 670 -1.81 25.45 -8.82
CA PRO A 670 -2.24 26.34 -7.74
C PRO A 670 -2.78 25.61 -6.50
N PHE A 671 -3.13 24.32 -6.63
CA PHE A 671 -3.63 23.51 -5.51
C PHE A 671 -2.52 22.74 -4.79
N ASN A 672 -1.34 22.59 -5.40
CA ASN A 672 -0.23 21.84 -4.79
C ASN A 672 0.22 22.49 -3.48
N GLU A 673 0.47 23.81 -3.48
CA GLU A 673 0.85 24.55 -2.26
C GLU A 673 -0.23 24.40 -1.16
N ILE A 674 -1.51 24.46 -1.55
CA ILE A 674 -2.64 24.35 -0.62
C ILE A 674 -2.76 22.94 -0.05
N ALA A 675 -2.52 21.90 -0.86
CA ALA A 675 -2.51 20.51 -0.42
C ALA A 675 -1.38 20.26 0.60
N GLN A 676 -0.14 20.67 0.31
CA GLN A 676 0.96 20.50 1.28
C GLN A 676 0.71 21.29 2.57
N ALA A 677 0.18 22.51 2.45
CA ALA A 677 -0.18 23.31 3.62
C ALA A 677 -1.34 22.73 4.42
N PHE A 678 -2.28 22.02 3.78
CA PHE A 678 -3.35 21.29 4.45
C PHE A 678 -2.81 20.09 5.24
N SER A 679 -1.97 19.25 4.62
CA SER A 679 -1.28 18.16 5.32
C SER A 679 -0.55 18.67 6.56
N HIS A 680 0.33 19.67 6.40
CA HIS A 680 1.04 20.26 7.55
C HIS A 680 0.08 20.87 8.59
N PHE A 681 -1.00 21.55 8.15
CA PHE A 681 -2.02 22.06 9.07
C PHE A 681 -2.65 20.96 9.92
N THR A 682 -2.96 19.78 9.37
CA THR A 682 -3.57 18.69 10.16
C THR A 682 -2.65 18.20 11.28
N PHE A 683 -1.33 18.14 11.04
CA PHE A 683 -0.33 17.81 12.07
C PHE A 683 -0.24 18.89 13.15
N GLU A 684 -0.14 20.16 12.76
CA GLU A 684 -0.04 21.28 13.69
C GLU A 684 -1.34 21.44 14.53
N ARG A 685 -2.51 21.26 13.91
CA ARG A 685 -3.85 21.40 14.54
C ARG A 685 -4.19 20.25 15.48
N SER A 686 -3.63 19.07 15.25
CA SER A 686 -3.78 17.87 16.09
C SER A 686 -2.65 17.70 17.10
N TRP A 687 -1.77 18.69 17.29
CA TRP A 687 -0.63 18.60 18.22
C TRP A 687 0.31 17.40 17.93
N GLY A 688 0.44 17.04 16.66
CA GLY A 688 1.28 15.94 16.18
C GLY A 688 0.68 14.54 16.30
N HIS A 689 -0.61 14.43 16.62
CA HIS A 689 -1.29 13.13 16.71
C HIS A 689 -1.78 12.61 15.35
N PHE A 690 -2.14 13.48 14.40
CA PHE A 690 -2.71 13.10 13.10
C PHE A 690 -2.07 13.86 11.93
N LEU A 691 -1.81 13.18 10.82
CA LEU A 691 -1.43 13.80 9.54
C LEU A 691 -2.30 13.23 8.43
N VAL A 692 -2.99 14.10 7.69
CA VAL A 692 -3.68 13.71 6.45
C VAL A 692 -2.68 13.75 5.29
N THR A 693 -2.65 12.65 4.55
CA THR A 693 -1.72 12.34 3.45
C THR A 693 -2.48 11.69 2.30
N ASP A 694 -1.79 11.33 1.22
CA ASP A 694 -2.41 10.78 0.02
C ASP A 694 -3.44 11.75 -0.60
N LEU A 695 -3.13 13.04 -0.56
CA LEU A 695 -3.99 14.07 -1.13
C LEU A 695 -4.00 13.97 -2.65
N GLN A 696 -5.15 13.57 -3.19
CA GLN A 696 -5.34 13.29 -4.61
C GLN A 696 -6.77 13.59 -5.03
N GLY A 697 -6.98 13.95 -6.30
CA GLY A 697 -8.30 14.28 -6.85
C GLY A 697 -8.23 15.24 -8.03
N VAL A 698 -9.25 16.08 -8.19
CA VAL A 698 -9.38 17.02 -9.31
C VAL A 698 -9.47 18.45 -8.77
N GLY A 699 -8.45 19.26 -9.08
CA GLY A 699 -8.36 20.64 -8.61
C GLY A 699 -8.39 20.74 -7.09
N ASN A 700 -9.36 21.49 -6.55
CA ASN A 700 -9.60 21.65 -5.12
C ASN A 700 -10.45 20.52 -4.47
N THR A 701 -10.86 19.50 -5.24
CA THR A 701 -11.72 18.41 -4.73
C THR A 701 -10.92 17.12 -4.61
N PHE A 702 -10.73 16.65 -3.38
CA PHE A 702 -9.92 15.49 -3.03
C PHE A 702 -10.77 14.25 -2.73
N THR A 703 -10.16 13.07 -2.89
CA THR A 703 -10.76 11.74 -2.70
C THR A 703 -9.73 10.76 -2.13
N ASP A 704 -10.21 9.66 -1.55
CA ASP A 704 -9.40 8.53 -1.06
C ASP A 704 -8.15 8.94 -0.23
N PRO A 705 -8.27 9.79 0.82
CA PRO A 705 -7.13 10.22 1.63
C PRO A 705 -6.66 9.17 2.64
N ALA A 706 -5.39 9.23 3.02
CA ALA A 706 -4.82 8.41 4.10
C ALA A 706 -4.58 9.24 5.37
N ILE A 707 -4.83 8.65 6.54
CA ILE A 707 -4.56 9.26 7.85
C ILE A 707 -3.41 8.50 8.51
N GLN A 708 -2.39 9.24 8.92
CA GLN A 708 -1.28 8.75 9.73
C GLN A 708 -1.55 9.12 11.18
N THR A 709 -1.40 8.18 12.12
CA THR A 709 -1.58 8.42 13.56
C THR A 709 -0.63 7.57 14.40
N LYS A 710 -0.17 8.11 15.54
CA LYS A 710 0.66 7.37 16.51
C LYS A 710 -0.14 6.39 17.36
N ASP A 711 -1.44 6.61 17.45
CA ASP A 711 -2.34 5.85 18.31
C ASP A 711 -2.73 4.54 17.59
N PRO A 712 -2.26 3.37 18.08
CA PRO A 712 -2.53 2.10 17.42
C PRO A 712 -4.00 1.69 17.53
N GLU A 713 -4.80 2.33 18.40
CA GLU A 713 -6.22 2.03 18.52
C GLU A 713 -7.09 2.77 17.47
N ARG A 714 -6.50 3.73 16.73
CA ARG A 714 -7.21 4.61 15.79
C ARG A 714 -7.03 4.15 14.35
N PHE A 715 -8.13 4.00 13.63
CA PHE A 715 -8.16 3.53 12.22
C PHE A 715 -7.38 2.21 11.99
N GLN A 716 -7.68 1.19 12.80
CA GLN A 716 -6.94 -0.08 12.86
C GLN A 716 -7.03 -0.94 11.59
N LEU A 717 -8.09 -0.76 10.78
CA LEU A 717 -8.34 -1.54 9.56
C LEU A 717 -7.72 -0.87 8.30
N SER A 718 -7.07 0.29 8.48
CA SER A 718 -6.51 1.09 7.38
C SER A 718 -5.05 0.73 7.11
N GLU A 719 -4.86 -0.11 6.10
CA GLU A 719 -3.54 -0.49 5.55
C GLU A 719 -2.69 0.72 5.08
N THR A 720 -3.29 1.91 4.97
CA THR A 720 -2.62 3.17 4.56
C THR A 720 -1.98 3.95 5.71
N ASN A 721 -2.26 3.58 6.96
CA ASN A 721 -1.68 4.18 8.16
C ASN A 721 -0.30 3.57 8.46
N LEU A 722 0.75 4.37 8.25
CA LEU A 722 2.15 4.04 8.52
C LEU A 722 2.66 4.65 9.83
N GLY A 723 1.75 5.22 10.64
CA GLY A 723 2.03 5.91 11.90
C GLY A 723 3.16 6.93 11.82
N ASP A 724 4.11 6.83 12.75
CA ASP A 724 5.30 7.69 12.85
C ASP A 724 6.10 7.81 11.55
N ASN A 725 6.09 6.77 10.70
CA ASN A 725 6.82 6.79 9.44
C ASN A 725 6.12 7.65 8.39
N GLY A 726 4.78 7.67 8.36
CA GLY A 726 4.01 8.58 7.51
C GLY A 726 4.32 10.06 7.81
N PHE A 727 4.48 10.40 9.09
CA PHE A 727 4.93 11.74 9.49
C PHE A 727 6.34 12.06 8.95
N LYS A 728 7.29 11.13 9.13
CA LYS A 728 8.68 11.30 8.67
C LYS A 728 8.74 11.45 7.15
N PHE A 729 7.99 10.66 6.39
CA PHE A 729 7.99 10.72 4.92
C PHE A 729 7.48 12.08 4.40
N PHE A 730 6.40 12.59 4.98
CA PHE A 730 5.89 13.92 4.63
C PHE A 730 6.91 15.03 4.97
N PHE A 731 7.34 15.14 6.22
CA PHE A 731 8.26 16.21 6.64
C PHE A 731 9.71 16.06 6.13
N ALA A 732 10.09 14.89 5.58
CA ALA A 732 11.37 14.74 4.90
C ALA A 732 11.44 15.51 3.57
N LEU A 733 10.28 15.68 2.90
CA LEU A 733 10.11 16.31 1.58
C LEU A 733 9.33 17.63 1.61
N HIS A 734 8.54 17.87 2.65
CA HIS A 734 7.68 19.06 2.77
C HIS A 734 8.49 20.33 3.08
N GLU A 735 8.26 21.37 2.29
CA GLU A 735 8.80 22.72 2.53
C GLU A 735 7.68 23.74 2.77
N CYS A 736 7.82 24.55 3.82
CA CYS A 736 6.83 25.56 4.17
C CYS A 736 6.84 26.76 3.21
N LYS A 737 5.90 26.76 2.26
CA LYS A 737 5.62 27.87 1.33
C LYS A 737 4.62 28.89 1.89
N THR A 738 3.98 29.68 1.04
CA THR A 738 3.20 30.88 1.41
C THR A 738 2.06 30.57 2.38
N THR A 739 1.25 29.56 2.08
CA THR A 739 0.06 29.18 2.84
C THR A 739 0.43 28.66 4.23
N CYS A 740 1.51 27.87 4.37
CA CYS A 740 2.04 27.45 5.67
C CYS A 740 2.43 28.66 6.56
N ARG A 741 3.07 29.68 5.95
CA ARG A 741 3.49 30.90 6.64
C ARG A 741 2.31 31.78 7.02
N GLN A 742 1.29 31.89 6.17
CA GLN A 742 0.04 32.61 6.47
C GLN A 742 -0.72 31.98 7.65
N LEU A 743 -0.77 30.64 7.71
CA LEU A 743 -1.32 29.91 8.85
C LEU A 743 -0.42 29.99 10.09
N GLY A 744 0.86 30.30 9.93
CA GLY A 744 1.86 30.36 10.99
C GLY A 744 2.10 28.98 11.63
N LEU A 745 2.18 27.95 10.79
CA LEU A 745 2.56 26.58 11.17
C LEU A 745 4.04 26.55 11.57
N ARG A 746 4.40 25.80 12.61
CA ARG A 746 5.73 25.85 13.23
C ARG A 746 6.53 24.58 13.08
N THR A 747 5.86 23.43 12.95
CA THR A 747 6.54 22.14 12.82
C THR A 747 7.46 22.10 11.60
N ASN A 748 8.62 21.49 11.75
CA ASN A 748 9.59 21.30 10.69
C ASN A 748 10.30 19.94 10.83
N LYS A 749 11.20 19.65 9.87
CA LYS A 749 11.97 18.42 9.79
C LYS A 749 12.87 18.22 11.02
N GLU A 750 13.45 19.29 11.54
CA GLU A 750 14.35 19.30 12.70
C GLU A 750 13.61 18.93 13.99
N MET A 751 12.38 19.42 14.17
CA MET A 751 11.49 19.03 15.28
C MET A 751 11.09 17.56 15.21
N LEU A 752 10.85 17.02 14.01
CA LEU A 752 10.58 15.58 13.84
C LEU A 752 11.78 14.70 14.17
N ILE A 753 12.98 15.10 13.71
CA ILE A 753 14.22 14.34 13.96
C ILE A 753 14.59 14.36 15.44
N SER A 754 14.42 15.50 16.11
CA SER A 754 14.74 15.67 17.53
C SER A 754 13.65 15.19 18.49
N GLY A 755 12.43 14.95 18.00
CA GLY A 755 11.23 14.68 18.81
C GLY A 755 10.75 15.87 19.66
N LYS A 756 11.36 17.07 19.50
CA LYS A 756 11.09 18.27 20.31
C LYS A 756 10.17 19.22 19.54
N PHE A 757 8.87 18.99 19.64
CA PHE A 757 7.86 19.77 18.94
C PHE A 757 7.52 21.10 19.63
N THR A 758 7.27 22.15 18.84
CA THR A 758 6.74 23.44 19.32
C THR A 758 5.54 23.85 18.48
N PHE A 759 4.35 23.42 18.89
CA PHE A 759 3.10 23.68 18.16
C PHE A 759 2.54 25.09 18.35
N LYS A 760 1.70 25.51 17.40
CA LYS A 760 0.91 26.73 17.42
C LYS A 760 -0.26 26.63 18.41
N ALA A 761 -0.06 27.16 19.62
CA ALA A 761 -1.06 27.11 20.70
C ALA A 761 -2.31 27.99 20.54
N LYS A 762 -2.38 28.89 19.54
CA LYS A 762 -3.53 29.78 19.30
C LYS A 762 -3.82 29.95 17.81
N TRP A 763 -5.04 29.62 17.40
CA TRP A 763 -5.57 29.82 16.06
C TRP A 763 -6.33 31.15 15.96
N GLN A 764 -6.44 31.71 14.75
CA GLN A 764 -7.25 32.92 14.53
C GLN A 764 -8.75 32.56 14.48
N PRO A 765 -9.66 33.51 14.75
CA PRO A 765 -11.08 33.30 14.56
C PRO A 765 -11.39 32.84 13.13
N MET A 766 -11.98 31.66 13.00
CA MET A 766 -12.30 31.05 11.71
C MET A 766 -13.54 31.74 11.12
N ASN A 767 -13.53 31.98 9.81
CA ASN A 767 -14.77 32.30 9.10
C ASN A 767 -15.67 31.05 9.12
N PRO A 768 -16.96 31.17 9.48
CA PRO A 768 -17.82 29.99 9.58
C PRO A 768 -17.99 29.34 8.20
N THR A 769 -17.77 28.03 8.16
CA THR A 769 -18.00 27.14 7.02
C THR A 769 -18.97 26.04 7.46
N VAL A 770 -19.80 25.56 6.53
CA VAL A 770 -20.76 24.46 6.76
C VAL A 770 -20.80 23.54 5.56
N CYS A 771 -21.25 22.30 5.76
CA CYS A 771 -21.55 21.40 4.66
C CYS A 771 -22.94 21.69 4.08
N CYS A 772 -23.12 21.40 2.79
CA CYS A 772 -24.44 21.27 2.18
C CYS A 772 -25.23 20.15 2.87
N SER A 773 -26.46 20.41 3.27
CA SER A 773 -27.34 19.47 3.99
C SER A 773 -27.81 18.27 3.16
N ASN A 774 -27.44 18.18 1.88
CA ASN A 774 -27.57 16.93 1.13
C ASN A 774 -26.45 15.96 1.54
N LYS A 775 -26.79 14.86 2.23
CA LYS A 775 -25.87 13.82 2.71
C LYS A 775 -25.09 13.11 1.59
N LEU A 776 -25.61 13.15 0.36
CA LEU A 776 -24.95 12.65 -0.86
C LEU A 776 -23.97 13.66 -1.49
N CYS A 777 -23.91 14.89 -0.98
CA CYS A 777 -23.09 15.97 -1.52
C CYS A 777 -22.05 16.43 -0.49
N LEU A 778 -22.50 16.81 0.71
CA LEU A 778 -21.68 17.36 1.80
C LEU A 778 -20.71 18.49 1.39
N LYS A 779 -20.93 19.14 0.25
CA LYS A 779 -20.01 20.17 -0.28
C LYS A 779 -19.83 21.30 0.72
N ILE A 780 -18.58 21.66 1.02
CA ILE A 780 -18.26 22.78 1.92
C ILE A 780 -18.68 24.09 1.25
N ILE A 781 -19.46 24.89 1.98
CA ILE A 781 -20.02 26.18 1.57
C ILE A 781 -19.92 27.20 2.72
N ARG A 782 -20.01 28.49 2.40
CA ARG A 782 -20.11 29.56 3.40
C ARG A 782 -21.59 29.76 3.77
N PRO A 783 -21.98 29.85 5.06
CA PRO A 783 -23.36 30.09 5.46
C PRO A 783 -23.98 31.34 4.82
N ALA A 784 -23.17 32.41 4.69
CA ALA A 784 -23.60 33.67 4.09
C ALA A 784 -23.95 33.57 2.59
N THR A 785 -23.51 32.51 1.90
CA THR A 785 -23.82 32.25 0.48
C THR A 785 -24.58 30.93 0.30
N ALA A 786 -25.07 30.32 1.39
CA ALA A 786 -25.85 29.09 1.31
C ALA A 786 -27.29 29.41 0.92
N ASN A 787 -27.83 28.66 -0.04
CA ASN A 787 -29.23 28.81 -0.42
C ASN A 787 -30.14 28.26 0.68
N LYS A 788 -31.27 28.94 0.92
CA LYS A 788 -32.26 28.60 1.94
C LYS A 788 -33.62 28.29 1.32
N SER A 789 -34.30 27.28 1.86
CA SER A 789 -35.68 26.95 1.50
C SER A 789 -36.64 27.40 2.60
N SER A 790 -37.81 27.93 2.24
CA SER A 790 -38.92 28.19 3.17
C SER A 790 -39.46 26.91 3.80
N ASP A 791 -39.41 25.79 3.07
CA ASP A 791 -39.97 24.51 3.50
C ASP A 791 -39.00 23.76 4.42
N TYR A 792 -37.70 24.07 4.32
CA TYR A 792 -36.59 23.43 5.05
C TYR A 792 -35.59 24.49 5.56
N PRO A 793 -35.99 25.39 6.48
CA PRO A 793 -35.21 26.57 6.87
C PRO A 793 -33.87 26.24 7.55
N GLU A 794 -33.83 25.16 8.32
CA GLU A 794 -32.63 24.69 9.03
C GLU A 794 -31.53 24.17 8.09
N HIS A 795 -31.86 23.88 6.83
CA HIS A 795 -30.93 23.25 5.89
C HIS A 795 -30.12 24.31 5.11
N ASN A 796 -28.89 23.98 4.73
CA ASN A 796 -27.98 24.82 3.94
C ASN A 796 -27.74 24.14 2.58
N TRP A 797 -28.09 24.80 1.47
CA TRP A 797 -28.01 24.18 0.14
C TRP A 797 -26.95 24.85 -0.73
N CYS A 798 -26.06 24.05 -1.34
CA CYS A 798 -25.15 24.52 -2.37
C CYS A 798 -25.88 24.75 -3.71
N ASP A 799 -25.28 25.55 -4.59
CA ASP A 799 -25.90 25.97 -5.86
C ASP A 799 -26.22 24.80 -6.81
N GLY A 800 -25.55 23.65 -6.66
CA GLY A 800 -25.86 22.43 -7.42
C GLY A 800 -27.05 21.63 -6.88
N CYS A 801 -27.34 21.71 -5.58
CA CYS A 801 -28.42 20.95 -4.93
C CYS A 801 -29.73 21.75 -4.81
N PHE A 802 -29.66 23.06 -4.58
CA PHE A 802 -30.85 23.88 -4.39
C PHE A 802 -31.83 23.89 -5.59
N PRO A 803 -31.39 23.88 -6.86
CA PRO A 803 -32.30 23.76 -8.00
C PRO A 803 -33.02 22.41 -8.04
N GLN A 804 -32.33 21.31 -7.67
CA GLN A 804 -32.90 19.95 -7.68
C GLN A 804 -34.01 19.77 -6.64
N LEU A 805 -33.89 20.48 -5.50
CA LEU A 805 -34.93 20.52 -4.46
C LEU A 805 -36.28 20.97 -5.01
N LYS A 806 -36.28 22.07 -5.80
CA LYS A 806 -37.49 22.65 -6.42
C LYS A 806 -38.01 21.84 -7.60
N LEU A 807 -37.11 21.32 -8.46
CA LEU A 807 -37.49 20.59 -9.68
C LEU A 807 -38.05 19.19 -9.44
N SER A 808 -37.96 18.67 -8.21
CA SER A 808 -38.37 17.30 -7.84
C SER A 808 -39.62 17.25 -6.96
N GLU A 809 -40.32 18.37 -6.80
CA GLU A 809 -41.61 18.43 -6.11
C GLU A 809 -42.68 17.68 -6.90
N VAL A 810 -43.36 16.74 -6.23
CA VAL A 810 -44.41 15.91 -6.81
C VAL A 810 -45.63 15.85 -5.90
N LYS A 811 -46.79 15.59 -6.50
CA LYS A 811 -48.06 15.40 -5.80
C LYS A 811 -48.31 13.89 -5.61
N VAL A 812 -48.27 13.42 -4.36
CA VAL A 812 -48.42 12.00 -3.97
C VAL A 812 -49.77 11.78 -3.30
N ALA A 813 -50.47 10.69 -3.66
CA ALA A 813 -51.72 10.29 -3.00
C ALA A 813 -51.42 9.64 -1.65
N CYS A 814 -52.07 10.11 -0.58
CA CYS A 814 -51.78 9.66 0.78
C CYS A 814 -52.49 8.34 1.11
N GLY A 815 -51.76 7.21 1.12
CA GLY A 815 -52.15 5.98 1.83
C GLY A 815 -53.57 5.45 1.61
N GLY A 816 -54.12 5.53 0.39
CA GLY A 816 -55.50 5.09 0.09
C GLY A 816 -56.62 6.07 0.48
N SER A 817 -56.28 7.24 1.04
CA SER A 817 -57.22 8.33 1.28
C SER A 817 -57.51 9.16 -0.01
N LYS A 818 -58.56 10.00 0.02
CA LYS A 818 -58.99 10.80 -1.14
C LYS A 818 -58.21 12.10 -1.37
N HIS A 819 -57.07 12.30 -0.70
CA HIS A 819 -56.29 13.53 -0.81
C HIS A 819 -54.83 13.27 -1.16
N ASN A 820 -54.20 14.28 -1.75
CA ASN A 820 -52.80 14.24 -2.15
C ASN A 820 -52.04 15.35 -1.43
N PHE A 821 -50.77 15.10 -1.12
CA PHE A 821 -49.83 16.06 -0.55
C PHE A 821 -48.65 16.28 -1.50
N HIS A 822 -47.92 17.38 -1.28
CA HIS A 822 -46.74 17.73 -2.05
C HIS A 822 -45.48 17.28 -1.31
N VAL A 823 -44.51 16.73 -2.03
CA VAL A 823 -43.25 16.24 -1.47
C VAL A 823 -42.12 16.36 -2.50
N SER A 824 -40.94 16.82 -2.07
CA SER A 824 -39.73 16.80 -2.89
C SER A 824 -39.08 15.42 -2.82
N LYS A 825 -38.99 14.71 -3.95
CA LYS A 825 -38.28 13.41 -3.99
C LYS A 825 -36.79 13.58 -3.67
N PHE A 826 -36.18 14.65 -4.19
CA PHE A 826 -34.78 14.96 -3.94
C PHE A 826 -34.52 15.27 -2.46
N TYR A 827 -35.46 15.93 -1.76
CA TYR A 827 -35.28 16.19 -0.32
C TYR A 827 -35.07 14.88 0.45
N HIS A 828 -36.00 13.93 0.37
CA HIS A 828 -35.87 12.68 1.12
C HIS A 828 -34.64 11.87 0.69
N GLU A 829 -34.37 11.75 -0.62
CA GLU A 829 -33.14 11.08 -1.08
C GLU A 829 -31.87 11.76 -0.54
N SER A 830 -31.84 13.09 -0.51
CA SER A 830 -30.72 13.86 0.04
C SER A 830 -30.52 13.68 1.54
N GLN A 831 -31.57 13.25 2.26
CA GLN A 831 -31.50 12.87 3.67
C GLN A 831 -31.26 11.37 3.89
N GLY A 832 -31.15 10.58 2.83
CA GLY A 832 -31.01 9.12 2.91
C GLY A 832 -32.32 8.41 3.23
N GLU A 833 -33.46 8.98 2.85
CA GLU A 833 -34.80 8.48 3.15
C GLU A 833 -35.56 8.11 1.87
N LYS A 834 -36.49 7.17 1.99
CA LYS A 834 -37.49 6.91 0.93
C LYS A 834 -38.53 8.03 0.93
N THR A 835 -39.01 8.42 -0.26
CA THR A 835 -40.12 9.36 -0.37
C THR A 835 -41.36 8.79 0.35
N PRO A 836 -41.98 9.53 1.29
CA PRO A 836 -43.13 9.03 2.04
C PRO A 836 -44.35 8.79 1.14
N ALA A 837 -45.08 7.71 1.41
CA ALA A 837 -46.33 7.35 0.73
C ALA A 837 -47.60 7.86 1.45
N VAL A 838 -47.42 8.48 2.62
CA VAL A 838 -48.44 8.94 3.55
C VAL A 838 -48.03 10.33 4.05
N CYS A 839 -48.97 11.26 4.21
CA CYS A 839 -48.64 12.60 4.67
C CYS A 839 -48.32 12.63 6.17
N GLU A 840 -47.66 13.70 6.63
CA GLU A 840 -47.22 13.88 8.03
C GLU A 840 -48.35 13.63 9.05
N GLU A 841 -49.53 14.21 8.82
CA GLU A 841 -50.72 14.05 9.68
C GLU A 841 -51.19 12.59 9.82
N HIS A 842 -51.03 11.77 8.78
CA HIS A 842 -51.43 10.35 8.80
C HIS A 842 -50.30 9.42 9.25
N MET A 843 -49.02 9.81 9.11
CA MET A 843 -47.89 9.08 9.69
C MET A 843 -47.91 9.08 11.22
N GLU A 844 -48.46 10.12 11.86
CA GLU A 844 -48.63 10.14 13.33
C GLU A 844 -49.77 9.25 13.83
N THR A 845 -50.68 8.83 12.94
CA THR A 845 -51.83 7.96 13.29
C THR A 845 -51.60 6.47 13.04
N ASP A 846 -50.58 6.10 12.26
CA ASP A 846 -50.26 4.70 11.95
C ASP A 846 -49.35 4.10 13.03
N THR A 847 -49.96 3.58 14.09
CA THR A 847 -49.25 2.91 15.20
C THR A 847 -48.84 1.46 14.89
N THR A 848 -48.89 1.04 13.62
CA THR A 848 -48.55 -0.32 13.16
C THR A 848 -47.20 -0.42 12.44
N ALA A 849 -46.16 0.23 12.99
CA ALA A 849 -44.76 0.00 12.62
C ALA A 849 -43.86 -0.13 13.85
N THR A 850 -43.05 -1.19 13.89
CA THR A 850 -42.30 -1.63 15.07
C THR A 850 -41.18 -0.66 15.49
N SER A 851 -41.03 -0.48 16.79
CA SER A 851 -40.00 0.34 17.41
C SER A 851 -38.59 -0.23 17.26
N VAL A 852 -37.65 0.59 16.76
CA VAL A 852 -36.21 0.50 17.10
C VAL A 852 -35.74 1.91 17.47
N THR A 853 -35.27 2.07 18.70
CA THR A 853 -34.75 3.33 19.27
C THR A 853 -33.26 3.51 18.93
N GLY A 854 -32.70 4.71 18.81
CA GLY A 854 -33.34 6.03 18.88
C GLY A 854 -32.38 7.17 18.52
N GLY A 855 -32.94 8.35 18.26
CA GLY A 855 -32.27 9.61 17.96
C GLY A 855 -33.30 10.74 18.06
N GLY A 856 -32.95 11.88 18.65
CA GLY A 856 -33.94 12.82 19.21
C GLY A 856 -34.89 13.46 18.20
N ARG A 857 -36.21 13.27 18.39
CA ARG A 857 -37.24 14.13 17.78
C ARG A 857 -37.37 15.44 18.58
N LEU A 858 -37.20 16.58 17.91
CA LEU A 858 -37.68 17.88 18.41
C LEU A 858 -39.14 18.09 17.95
N PRO A 859 -40.08 18.52 18.83
CA PRO A 859 -41.49 18.67 18.47
C PRO A 859 -41.81 20.08 17.94
N SER A 860 -41.89 20.25 16.62
CA SER A 860 -42.33 21.52 16.01
C SER A 860 -43.86 21.63 15.90
N ARG A 861 -44.53 22.14 16.94
CA ARG A 861 -45.96 22.49 16.91
C ARG A 861 -46.27 23.56 15.83
N ARG A 862 -46.82 23.16 14.69
CA ARG A 862 -47.43 24.09 13.72
C ARG A 862 -48.83 24.53 14.15
N ARG A 863 -48.95 25.65 14.88
CA ARG A 863 -50.21 26.41 14.94
C ARG A 863 -50.34 27.30 13.70
N ARG A 864 -51.14 26.87 12.71
CA ARG A 864 -51.64 27.77 11.66
C ARG A 864 -52.66 28.74 12.28
N ASN A 865 -52.28 29.99 12.49
CA ASN A 865 -53.27 31.06 12.55
C ASN A 865 -53.76 31.32 11.12
N ARG A 866 -55.08 31.34 10.93
CA ARG A 866 -55.70 31.91 9.72
C ARG A 866 -55.64 33.42 9.85
N TYR A 867 -55.09 34.11 8.85
CA TYR A 867 -55.83 35.02 7.96
C TYR A 867 -54.95 35.35 6.75
#